data_AF-A0AAQ6ICU7-F1
#
_entry.id   AF-A0AAQ6ICU7-F1
#
_cell.length_a   1.000
_cell.length_b   1.000
_cell.length_c   1.000
_cell.angle_alpha   90.00
_cell.angle_beta   90.00
_cell.angle_gamma   90.00
#
_symmetry.space_group_name_H-M   'P 1'
#
loop_
_entity.id
_entity.type
_entity.pdbx_description
1 polymer ?
#
loop_
_entity_poly.entity_id
_entity_poly.type
_entity_poly.pdbx_seq_one_letter_code
_entity_poly.pdbx_strand_id
1 'polypeptide(L)'
;MMKIRQDQCTASCSELMKLFIESLSSLTSTDKEYFLKWTQILIDALSTDDLTSILQSYDKKSSEILSLKRKHDKSDPLRNKQTELEEISKKLQSATFGLEHIFREMGQIYEAHKSLQKQPEKVQTDWSKYPELAAQLMISGHPMELMDGDADHVPLSWISSLLDEVIRKLGDRRVFVLSVLGVQSSGKSTMLNAMLGLQFAVSAGRCTKGAFMQLVKVSEEMKKDFQFDYILVVDTEGLRALGLEGTSTLHHDNELATFVVCLGNMTLINIFGENPAEMQDVLQIVVQAFMRIKKVKLSPSCVFVHQNVSDVAAAEKNMDGKRRLQEQLDQMAQLAAEEEGCDAECFSDVIAFDVQKDVKYFAQLWEGNPPMAPPNPGYSESVEDLKNFILSKASQSAGVTLSQFKGKIQDLWNALMNKHFVFSFKNTLEISVYRKLEVQYQNWTWILRNNMLTIENKHYTRIEKLSDLFEEISKTYEGIQKDMMTYFDEDKDKEMLVQWRGQFETKIKEFHEELVRGVKRKLDEVLQQKKARKKLEDQKTEFENKLLEKSKELAQQLKDKIKDEEELEKQFNSVWRHWVSELTADIKPTEDINLEDENDPQMFLENKRDQYSNIFRSFCRGSSSAVVLGELICEKLKVSTVEAVCNKTAIDLAGEMRCSFPAFSGNRLNLEKHVLKSLAEKENFDDFITYIQHPREHVESFIKEEVKKYIFTEHKDKTLNIQKKNVEDIKELVIRALFTATEKVKVQRGDTDMWLKEFSSLIKDKMTFDTICSQNFSDISDFELLKKEVEKGLVSIVTETSSFSLEKMKEFRLQPDQILIDQLCRCCWVQCPFCGAVCTNTLENHDGDHSVPFHRSQAVNGWHYIGTVDFVVEFCTTQVASSESFYSPHYQNKLFPYKLYRTAGPDFANWRITPDGSNLPYWKWFVCQFQKQLEDHHDLKFQGRGEIPSEWKTYSKEDAIKSLDEMYNL
;
A
#
# COMPACT_ATOMS: atom_id res chain seq x y z
N MET A 1 1.82 -30.85 -16.58
CA MET A 1 2.44 -31.88 -15.73
C MET A 1 2.35 -33.29 -16.35
N MET A 2 1.17 -33.81 -16.73
CA MET A 2 1.05 -35.17 -17.30
C MET A 2 1.88 -35.43 -18.56
N LYS A 3 1.98 -34.46 -19.49
CA LYS A 3 2.83 -34.58 -20.69
C LYS A 3 4.32 -34.75 -20.35
N ILE A 4 4.83 -33.99 -19.38
CA ILE A 4 6.23 -34.10 -18.90
C ILE A 4 6.48 -35.47 -18.28
N ARG A 5 5.55 -35.99 -17.47
CA ARG A 5 5.68 -37.34 -16.90
C ARG A 5 5.66 -38.42 -17.99
N GLN A 6 4.87 -38.22 -19.05
CA GLN A 6 4.86 -39.12 -20.21
C GLN A 6 6.20 -39.09 -20.96
N ASP A 7 6.77 -37.90 -21.17
CA ASP A 7 8.08 -37.73 -21.80
C ASP A 7 9.19 -38.37 -20.95
N GLN A 8 9.16 -38.19 -19.62
CA GLN A 8 10.08 -38.84 -18.67
C GLN A 8 9.99 -40.38 -18.71
N CYS A 9 8.79 -40.96 -18.80
CA CYS A 9 8.63 -42.41 -18.93
C CYS A 9 9.05 -42.95 -20.31
N THR A 10 9.05 -42.12 -21.35
CA THR A 10 9.54 -42.51 -22.68
C THR A 10 11.06 -42.41 -22.81
N ALA A 11 11.71 -41.64 -21.95
CA ALA A 11 13.17 -41.58 -21.88
C ALA A 11 13.73 -42.93 -21.42
N SER A 12 14.71 -43.47 -22.15
CA SER A 12 15.37 -44.71 -21.76
C SER A 12 16.18 -44.50 -20.49
N CYS A 13 16.01 -45.36 -19.48
CA CYS A 13 16.90 -45.44 -18.31
C CYS A 13 18.36 -45.50 -18.78
N SER A 14 19.21 -44.59 -18.28
CA SER A 14 20.60 -44.49 -18.71
C SER A 14 21.38 -45.75 -18.36
N GLU A 15 22.44 -46.05 -19.11
CA GLU A 15 23.28 -47.22 -18.83
C GLU A 15 23.91 -47.16 -17.43
N LEU A 16 24.28 -45.95 -16.98
CA LEU A 16 24.75 -45.70 -15.62
C LEU A 16 23.73 -46.16 -14.58
N MET A 17 22.46 -45.75 -14.73
CA MET A 17 21.40 -46.12 -13.80
C MET A 17 21.14 -47.62 -13.79
N LYS A 18 21.17 -48.28 -14.96
CA LYS A 18 21.01 -49.74 -15.03
C LYS A 18 22.11 -50.47 -14.27
N LEU A 19 23.38 -50.16 -14.58
CA LEU A 19 24.54 -50.79 -13.95
C LEU A 19 24.58 -50.54 -12.43
N PHE A 20 24.24 -49.32 -12.00
CA PHE A 20 24.21 -48.95 -10.60
C PHE A 20 23.14 -49.74 -9.83
N ILE A 21 21.92 -49.83 -10.39
CA ILE A 21 20.81 -50.57 -9.77
C ILE A 21 21.06 -52.08 -9.78
N GLU A 22 21.59 -52.64 -10.87
CA GLU A 22 21.96 -54.05 -10.94
C GLU A 22 22.99 -54.39 -9.86
N SER A 23 24.04 -53.56 -9.73
CA SER A 23 25.08 -53.72 -8.71
C SER A 23 24.48 -53.63 -7.30
N LEU A 24 23.65 -52.62 -7.00
CA LEU A 24 22.98 -52.50 -5.70
C LEU A 24 22.04 -53.66 -5.38
N SER A 25 21.47 -54.30 -6.41
CA SER A 25 20.55 -55.42 -6.24
C SER A 25 21.27 -56.76 -6.03
N SER A 26 22.46 -56.94 -6.61
CA SER A 26 23.21 -58.20 -6.56
C SER A 26 24.17 -58.32 -5.37
N LEU A 27 24.66 -57.20 -4.84
CA LEU A 27 25.71 -57.18 -3.81
C LEU A 27 25.19 -57.49 -2.40
N THR A 28 26.07 -58.03 -1.53
CA THR A 28 25.79 -58.22 -0.11
C THR A 28 25.86 -56.89 0.66
N SER A 29 25.37 -56.84 1.91
CA SER A 29 25.34 -55.57 2.69
C SER A 29 26.71 -54.90 2.80
N THR A 30 27.76 -55.67 3.08
CA THR A 30 29.14 -55.15 3.21
C THR A 30 29.71 -54.73 1.86
N ASP A 31 29.48 -55.51 0.81
CA ASP A 31 29.96 -55.15 -0.53
C ASP A 31 29.26 -53.90 -1.08
N LYS A 32 27.98 -53.66 -0.73
CA LYS A 32 27.25 -52.45 -1.08
C LYS A 32 27.90 -51.20 -0.47
N GLU A 33 28.33 -51.26 0.79
CA GLU A 33 29.02 -50.13 1.45
C GLU A 33 30.34 -49.81 0.74
N TYR A 34 31.15 -50.81 0.41
CA TYR A 34 32.37 -50.61 -0.37
C TYR A 34 32.07 -50.06 -1.77
N PHE A 35 31.08 -50.62 -2.46
CA PHE A 35 30.66 -50.17 -3.78
C PHE A 35 30.25 -48.69 -3.78
N LEU A 36 29.40 -48.29 -2.84
CA LEU A 36 28.96 -46.89 -2.70
C LEU A 36 30.13 -45.98 -2.37
N LYS A 37 31.01 -46.39 -1.45
CA LYS A 37 32.15 -45.55 -1.05
C LYS A 37 33.14 -45.35 -2.19
N TRP A 38 33.46 -46.41 -2.92
CA TRP A 38 34.32 -46.32 -4.10
C TRP A 38 33.67 -45.52 -5.22
N THR A 39 32.37 -45.69 -5.44
CA THR A 39 31.63 -44.91 -6.44
C THR A 39 31.68 -43.42 -6.11
N GLN A 40 31.48 -43.04 -4.85
CA GLN A 40 31.62 -41.65 -4.38
C GLN A 40 33.02 -41.10 -4.68
N ILE A 41 34.07 -41.79 -4.25
CA ILE A 41 35.47 -41.37 -4.43
C ILE A 41 35.80 -41.19 -5.93
N LEU A 42 35.36 -42.12 -6.78
CA LEU A 42 35.64 -42.07 -8.20
C LEU A 42 34.88 -40.94 -8.90
N ILE A 43 33.61 -40.71 -8.56
CA ILE A 43 32.81 -39.60 -9.09
C ILE A 43 33.42 -38.24 -8.68
N ASP A 44 33.86 -38.12 -7.43
CA ASP A 44 34.51 -36.90 -6.93
C ASP A 44 35.84 -36.65 -7.67
N ALA A 45 36.63 -37.70 -7.89
CA ALA A 45 37.88 -37.60 -8.65
C ALA A 45 37.66 -37.16 -10.10
N LEU A 46 36.62 -37.68 -10.77
CA LEU A 46 36.28 -37.31 -12.15
C LEU A 46 35.95 -35.82 -12.30
N SER A 47 35.38 -35.21 -11.27
CA SER A 47 34.97 -33.79 -11.31
C SER A 47 36.11 -32.82 -10.95
N THR A 48 37.24 -33.32 -10.43
CA THR A 48 38.27 -32.49 -9.78
C THR A 48 39.01 -31.55 -10.75
N ASP A 49 39.36 -32.03 -11.95
CA ASP A 49 40.13 -31.23 -12.92
C ASP A 49 39.30 -30.08 -13.51
N ASP A 50 38.04 -30.36 -13.88
CA ASP A 50 37.11 -29.36 -14.40
C ASP A 50 36.74 -28.32 -13.33
N LEU A 51 36.47 -28.76 -12.09
CA LEU A 51 36.14 -27.86 -10.97
C LEU A 51 37.28 -26.90 -10.63
N THR A 52 38.53 -27.36 -10.69
CA THR A 52 39.71 -26.51 -10.40
C THR A 52 39.80 -25.34 -11.38
N SER A 53 39.54 -25.59 -12.67
CA SER A 53 39.55 -24.54 -13.70
C SER A 53 38.43 -23.51 -13.50
N ILE A 54 37.23 -23.98 -13.12
CA ILE A 54 36.06 -23.14 -12.89
C ILE A 54 36.23 -22.29 -11.62
N LEU A 55 36.76 -22.87 -10.54
CA LEU A 55 37.06 -22.17 -9.28
C LEU A 55 38.10 -21.07 -9.47
N GLN A 56 39.17 -21.32 -10.25
CA GLN A 56 40.16 -20.28 -10.58
C GLN A 56 39.53 -19.10 -11.35
N SER A 57 38.61 -19.40 -12.28
CA SER A 57 37.85 -18.37 -12.99
C SER A 57 36.93 -17.58 -12.06
N TYR A 58 36.27 -18.27 -11.13
CA TYR A 58 35.41 -17.67 -10.12
C TYR A 58 36.19 -16.72 -9.20
N ASP A 59 37.30 -17.16 -8.63
CA ASP A 59 38.14 -16.38 -7.71
C ASP A 59 38.73 -15.13 -8.37
N LYS A 60 39.20 -15.28 -9.62
CA LYS A 60 39.68 -14.16 -10.42
C LYS A 60 38.59 -13.11 -10.61
N LYS A 61 37.38 -13.53 -10.98
CA LYS A 61 36.25 -12.62 -11.23
C LYS A 61 35.74 -11.97 -9.96
N SER A 62 35.65 -12.72 -8.86
CA SER A 62 35.30 -12.20 -7.54
C SER A 62 36.30 -11.13 -7.07
N SER A 63 37.60 -11.36 -7.29
CA SER A 63 38.67 -10.38 -7.00
C SER A 63 38.53 -9.10 -7.83
N GLU A 64 38.15 -9.20 -9.11
CA GLU A 64 37.87 -8.04 -9.95
C GLU A 64 36.68 -7.22 -9.41
N ILE A 65 35.60 -7.87 -9.00
CA ILE A 65 34.42 -7.21 -8.41
C ILE A 65 34.78 -6.48 -7.10
N LEU A 66 35.56 -7.12 -6.22
CA LEU A 66 36.04 -6.50 -4.99
C LEU A 66 36.93 -5.27 -5.27
N SER A 67 37.75 -5.34 -6.31
CA SER A 67 38.60 -4.21 -6.72
C SER A 67 37.79 -3.02 -7.26
N LEU A 68 36.64 -3.30 -7.89
CA LEU A 68 35.71 -2.29 -8.40
C LEU A 68 34.83 -1.70 -7.30
N LYS A 69 34.35 -2.50 -6.34
CA LYS A 69 33.61 -1.98 -5.17
C LYS A 69 34.41 -0.96 -4.34
N ARG A 70 35.74 -1.03 -4.37
CA ARG A 70 36.64 -0.07 -3.70
C ARG A 70 36.85 1.23 -4.48
N LYS A 71 36.53 1.26 -5.78
CA LYS A 71 36.63 2.44 -6.65
C LYS A 71 35.20 2.92 -6.91
N HIS A 72 34.73 3.92 -6.17
CA HIS A 72 33.35 4.46 -6.20
C HIS A 72 32.87 4.95 -7.59
N ASP A 73 32.75 4.08 -8.59
CA ASP A 73 32.40 4.48 -9.97
C ASP A 73 31.43 3.50 -10.65
N LYS A 74 30.36 4.10 -11.19
CA LYS A 74 29.26 3.64 -12.07
C LYS A 74 28.67 2.22 -11.90
N SER A 75 27.34 2.16 -11.79
CA SER A 75 26.51 0.97 -11.58
C SER A 75 26.55 -0.07 -12.70
N ASP A 76 26.71 0.34 -13.96
CA ASP A 76 26.58 -0.56 -15.12
C ASP A 76 27.74 -1.58 -15.29
N PRO A 77 29.03 -1.19 -15.16
CA PRO A 77 30.15 -2.14 -15.18
C PRO A 77 30.10 -3.20 -14.06
N LEU A 78 29.56 -2.83 -12.89
CA LEU A 78 29.46 -3.71 -11.73
C LEU A 78 28.40 -4.79 -11.97
N ARG A 79 27.24 -4.40 -12.52
CA ARG A 79 26.13 -5.31 -12.83
C ARG A 79 26.53 -6.36 -13.88
N ASN A 80 27.20 -5.94 -14.96
CA ASN A 80 27.67 -6.88 -15.99
C ASN A 80 28.66 -7.92 -15.43
N LYS A 81 29.59 -7.48 -14.57
CA LYS A 81 30.56 -8.41 -13.95
C LYS A 81 29.91 -9.33 -12.91
N GLN A 82 28.84 -8.89 -12.23
CA GLN A 82 28.03 -9.76 -11.37
C GLN A 82 27.33 -10.84 -12.19
N THR A 83 26.70 -10.50 -13.31
CA THR A 83 26.07 -11.48 -14.21
C THR A 83 27.08 -12.50 -14.74
N GLU A 84 28.29 -12.08 -15.10
CA GLU A 84 29.36 -13.02 -15.49
C GLU A 84 29.78 -13.95 -14.34
N LEU A 85 29.83 -13.46 -13.10
CA LEU A 85 30.13 -14.29 -11.92
C LEU A 85 29.00 -15.31 -11.67
N GLU A 86 27.74 -14.92 -11.87
CA GLU A 86 26.58 -15.81 -11.79
C GLU A 86 26.63 -16.92 -12.84
N GLU A 87 27.03 -16.61 -14.07
CA GLU A 87 27.22 -17.64 -15.11
C GLU A 87 28.32 -18.64 -14.75
N ILE A 88 29.43 -18.17 -14.16
CA ILE A 88 30.50 -19.05 -13.66
C ILE A 88 29.98 -19.90 -12.49
N SER A 89 29.17 -19.33 -11.59
CA SER A 89 28.53 -20.06 -10.49
C SER A 89 27.58 -21.16 -11.00
N LYS A 90 26.74 -20.87 -12.01
CA LYS A 90 25.89 -21.87 -12.67
C LYS A 90 26.72 -22.98 -13.32
N LYS A 91 27.83 -22.63 -13.98
CA LYS A 91 28.77 -23.63 -14.54
C LYS A 91 29.37 -24.50 -13.45
N LEU A 92 29.78 -23.90 -12.32
CA LEU A 92 30.30 -24.63 -11.17
C LEU A 92 29.28 -25.63 -10.63
N GLN A 93 28.02 -25.23 -10.45
CA GLN A 93 26.94 -26.12 -10.02
C GLN A 93 26.67 -27.24 -11.04
N SER A 94 26.67 -26.94 -12.34
CA SER A 94 26.45 -27.95 -13.39
C SER A 94 27.61 -28.95 -13.53
N ALA A 95 28.81 -28.56 -13.09
CA ALA A 95 30.00 -29.40 -13.13
C ALA A 95 30.11 -30.34 -11.91
N THR A 96 29.27 -30.17 -10.88
CA THR A 96 29.27 -31.04 -9.71
C THR A 96 28.25 -32.16 -9.87
N PHE A 97 28.73 -33.41 -9.88
CA PHE A 97 27.90 -34.62 -9.85
C PHE A 97 28.30 -35.48 -8.64
N GLY A 98 27.35 -36.23 -8.07
CA GLY A 98 27.52 -37.01 -6.84
C GLY A 98 26.45 -38.08 -6.66
N LEU A 99 26.58 -38.92 -5.63
CA LEU A 99 25.65 -40.03 -5.36
C LEU A 99 24.21 -39.56 -5.13
N GLU A 100 24.04 -38.38 -4.53
CA GLU A 100 22.75 -37.73 -4.30
C GLU A 100 21.96 -37.53 -5.61
N HIS A 101 22.64 -37.23 -6.71
CA HIS A 101 22.02 -37.07 -8.03
C HIS A 101 21.50 -38.40 -8.58
N ILE A 102 22.22 -39.50 -8.33
CA ILE A 102 21.80 -40.85 -8.70
C ILE A 102 20.55 -41.25 -7.90
N PHE A 103 20.52 -40.95 -6.60
CA PHE A 103 19.36 -41.21 -5.75
C PHE A 103 18.14 -40.35 -6.13
N ARG A 104 18.37 -39.09 -6.50
CA ARG A 104 17.32 -38.20 -7.04
C ARG A 104 16.73 -38.78 -8.33
N GLU A 105 17.57 -39.26 -9.25
CA GLU A 105 17.11 -39.90 -10.50
C GLU A 105 16.27 -41.16 -10.21
N MET A 106 16.63 -41.98 -9.23
CA MET A 106 15.79 -43.12 -8.78
C MET A 106 14.38 -42.64 -8.38
N GLY A 107 14.31 -41.57 -7.58
CA GLY A 107 13.04 -40.99 -7.13
C GLY A 107 12.20 -40.43 -8.28
N GLN A 108 12.82 -39.71 -9.22
CA GLN A 108 12.13 -39.14 -10.38
C GLN A 108 11.60 -40.21 -11.34
N ILE A 109 12.37 -41.27 -11.60
CA ILE A 109 11.91 -42.43 -12.38
C ILE A 109 10.69 -43.07 -11.71
N TYR A 110 10.74 -43.29 -10.39
CA TYR A 110 9.64 -43.87 -9.65
C TYR A 110 8.37 -43.01 -9.69
N GLU A 111 8.50 -41.70 -9.42
CA GLU A 111 7.39 -40.73 -9.46
C GLU A 111 6.71 -40.69 -10.84
N ALA A 112 7.50 -40.66 -11.92
CA ALA A 112 6.97 -40.59 -13.28
C ALA A 112 6.13 -41.83 -13.62
N HIS A 113 6.65 -43.03 -13.33
CA HIS A 113 5.96 -44.28 -13.65
C HIS A 113 4.72 -44.51 -12.76
N LYS A 114 4.83 -44.21 -11.46
CA LYS A 114 3.72 -44.34 -10.52
C LYS A 114 2.57 -43.38 -10.85
N SER A 115 2.88 -42.15 -11.24
CA SER A 115 1.89 -41.14 -11.65
C SER A 115 1.06 -41.54 -12.86
N LEU A 116 1.61 -42.36 -13.77
CA LEU A 116 0.93 -42.83 -14.99
C LEU A 116 0.27 -44.21 -14.84
N GLN A 117 0.33 -44.85 -13.67
CA GLN A 117 -0.20 -46.18 -13.39
C GLN A 117 0.22 -47.26 -14.41
N LYS A 118 1.39 -47.14 -15.05
CA LYS A 118 1.89 -48.15 -15.99
C LYS A 118 2.43 -49.36 -15.24
N GLN A 119 2.07 -50.57 -15.67
CA GLN A 119 2.73 -51.80 -15.22
C GLN A 119 4.16 -51.87 -15.79
N PRO A 120 5.16 -52.37 -15.03
CA PRO A 120 6.50 -52.53 -15.56
C PRO A 120 6.49 -53.51 -16.74
N GLU A 121 6.85 -53.03 -17.94
CA GLU A 121 7.08 -53.90 -19.10
C GLU A 121 8.39 -54.69 -18.89
N LYS A 122 8.42 -55.97 -19.27
CA LYS A 122 9.56 -56.90 -19.08
C LYS A 122 10.90 -56.45 -19.68
N VAL A 123 10.96 -55.32 -20.38
CA VAL A 123 12.12 -54.82 -21.14
C VAL A 123 12.84 -53.66 -20.41
N GLN A 124 12.24 -53.04 -19.40
CA GLN A 124 12.84 -51.95 -18.62
C GLN A 124 13.21 -52.38 -17.19
N THR A 125 14.18 -51.68 -16.58
CA THR A 125 14.57 -51.81 -15.17
C THR A 125 13.33 -51.78 -14.26
N ASP A 126 13.24 -52.74 -13.34
CA ASP A 126 12.12 -52.92 -12.40
C ASP A 126 12.10 -51.81 -11.35
N TRP A 127 11.68 -50.60 -11.76
CA TRP A 127 11.62 -49.38 -10.95
C TRP A 127 10.76 -49.54 -9.69
N SER A 128 9.91 -50.57 -9.63
CA SER A 128 9.11 -50.91 -8.46
C SER A 128 9.96 -51.24 -7.22
N LYS A 129 11.20 -51.69 -7.42
CA LYS A 129 12.16 -52.04 -6.35
C LYS A 129 12.96 -50.84 -5.82
N TYR A 130 12.88 -49.68 -6.47
CA TYR A 130 13.71 -48.53 -6.10
C TYR A 130 13.44 -48.02 -4.67
N PRO A 131 12.19 -47.93 -4.19
CA PRO A 131 11.92 -47.57 -2.79
C PRO A 131 12.52 -48.58 -1.80
N GLU A 132 12.51 -49.87 -2.11
CA GLU A 132 13.09 -50.90 -1.26
C GLU A 132 14.62 -50.75 -1.16
N LEU A 133 15.29 -50.49 -2.28
CA LEU A 133 16.74 -50.25 -2.32
C LEU A 133 17.10 -48.98 -1.55
N ALA A 134 16.38 -47.88 -1.79
CA ALA A 134 16.58 -46.62 -1.07
C ALA A 134 16.34 -46.77 0.44
N ALA A 135 15.34 -47.57 0.86
CA ALA A 135 15.12 -47.87 2.27
C ALA A 135 16.32 -48.61 2.90
N GLN A 136 16.95 -49.55 2.18
CA GLN A 136 18.17 -50.21 2.67
C GLN A 136 19.31 -49.20 2.85
N LEU A 137 19.51 -48.31 1.88
CA LEU A 137 20.54 -47.27 1.94
C LEU A 137 20.31 -46.31 3.11
N MET A 138 19.08 -45.87 3.33
CA MET A 138 18.70 -44.99 4.44
C MET A 138 18.93 -45.65 5.80
N ILE A 139 18.60 -46.95 5.93
CA ILE A 139 18.84 -47.73 7.15
C ILE A 139 20.35 -47.91 7.41
N SER A 140 21.15 -48.05 6.35
CA SER A 140 22.62 -48.07 6.42
C SER A 140 23.23 -46.68 6.66
N GLY A 141 22.41 -45.64 6.87
CA GLY A 141 22.88 -44.30 7.22
C GLY A 141 23.28 -43.44 6.03
N HIS A 142 22.84 -43.73 4.81
CA HIS A 142 23.03 -42.81 3.67
C HIS A 142 21.94 -41.72 3.67
N PRO A 143 22.28 -40.46 3.34
CA PRO A 143 21.31 -39.40 3.24
C PRO A 143 20.37 -39.61 2.04
N MET A 144 19.08 -39.38 2.25
CA MET A 144 18.04 -39.40 1.22
C MET A 144 17.48 -37.99 1.03
N GLU A 145 17.29 -37.57 -0.21
CA GLU A 145 16.65 -36.29 -0.49
C GLU A 145 15.17 -36.32 -0.08
N LEU A 146 14.76 -35.31 0.68
CA LEU A 146 13.40 -35.07 1.15
C LEU A 146 12.67 -34.03 0.30
N MET A 147 13.36 -32.95 -0.09
CA MET A 147 12.85 -31.88 -0.94
C MET A 147 13.88 -31.60 -2.04
N ASP A 148 13.45 -31.59 -3.29
CA ASP A 148 14.28 -31.23 -4.44
C ASP A 148 14.38 -29.71 -4.52
N GLY A 149 15.59 -29.16 -4.29
CA GLY A 149 15.84 -27.72 -4.33
C GLY A 149 16.04 -27.13 -5.72
N ASP A 150 16.10 -27.94 -6.78
CA ASP A 150 16.10 -27.41 -8.15
C ASP A 150 14.67 -27.29 -8.72
N ALA A 151 13.73 -28.05 -8.15
CA ALA A 151 12.33 -28.10 -8.57
C ALA A 151 11.35 -27.49 -7.55
N ASP A 152 11.86 -27.03 -6.40
CA ASP A 152 11.12 -26.50 -5.25
C ASP A 152 9.95 -27.43 -4.86
N HIS A 153 10.22 -28.74 -4.79
CA HIS A 153 9.18 -29.75 -4.69
C HIS A 153 9.54 -30.94 -3.81
N VAL A 154 8.60 -31.36 -2.97
CA VAL A 154 8.66 -32.64 -2.24
C VAL A 154 8.00 -33.75 -3.07
N PRO A 155 8.74 -34.77 -3.53
CA PRO A 155 8.18 -35.89 -4.29
C PRO A 155 7.41 -36.84 -3.34
N LEU A 156 6.17 -36.46 -3.02
CA LEU A 156 5.35 -37.12 -1.99
C LEU A 156 5.15 -38.61 -2.23
N SER A 157 4.99 -39.06 -3.48
CA SER A 157 4.78 -40.48 -3.78
C SER A 157 6.05 -41.28 -3.54
N TRP A 158 7.22 -40.74 -3.90
CA TRP A 158 8.53 -41.32 -3.66
C TRP A 158 8.82 -41.42 -2.16
N ILE A 159 8.74 -40.29 -1.44
CA ILE A 159 9.01 -40.24 0.00
C ILE A 159 8.08 -41.15 0.79
N SER A 160 6.78 -41.14 0.46
CA SER A 160 5.81 -42.03 1.13
C SER A 160 6.15 -43.50 0.92
N SER A 161 6.55 -43.89 -0.29
CA SER A 161 6.88 -45.29 -0.61
C SER A 161 8.20 -45.73 0.01
N LEU A 162 9.18 -44.83 0.05
CA LEU A 162 10.44 -45.02 0.76
C LEU A 162 10.17 -45.28 2.26
N LEU A 163 9.38 -44.41 2.90
CA LEU A 163 9.05 -44.56 4.33
C LEU A 163 8.22 -45.82 4.60
N ASP A 164 7.31 -46.21 3.71
CA ASP A 164 6.57 -47.48 3.82
C ASP A 164 7.52 -48.70 3.80
N GLU A 165 8.54 -48.68 2.95
CA GLU A 165 9.57 -49.73 2.91
C GLU A 165 10.48 -49.72 4.14
N VAL A 166 10.80 -48.54 4.71
CA VAL A 166 11.52 -48.43 5.98
C VAL A 166 10.66 -49.00 7.13
N ILE A 167 9.38 -48.66 7.19
CA ILE A 167 8.43 -49.20 8.19
C ILE A 167 8.32 -50.71 8.06
N ARG A 168 8.25 -51.24 6.82
CA ARG A 168 8.20 -52.68 6.57
C ARG A 168 9.44 -53.41 7.10
N LYS A 169 10.63 -52.79 7.00
CA LYS A 169 11.91 -53.41 7.42
C LYS A 169 12.22 -53.23 8.90
N LEU A 170 11.95 -52.06 9.48
CA LEU A 170 12.30 -51.72 10.87
C LEU A 170 11.12 -51.88 11.86
N GLY A 171 9.90 -51.98 11.36
CA GLY A 171 8.67 -51.74 12.10
C GLY A 171 8.35 -50.24 12.20
N ASP A 172 7.19 -49.90 12.76
CA ASP A 172 6.77 -48.51 12.97
C ASP A 172 7.48 -47.89 14.19
N ARG A 173 8.79 -47.70 14.04
CA ARG A 173 9.70 -47.22 15.09
C ARG A 173 9.49 -45.74 15.35
N ARG A 174 9.86 -45.30 16.56
CA ARG A 174 9.81 -43.88 16.91
C ARG A 174 11.12 -43.19 16.55
N VAL A 175 11.01 -42.00 15.98
CA VAL A 175 12.12 -41.15 15.54
C VAL A 175 12.03 -39.78 16.19
N PHE A 176 13.19 -39.22 16.54
CA PHE A 176 13.33 -37.81 16.91
C PHE A 176 13.88 -37.04 15.71
N VAL A 177 13.12 -36.08 15.20
CA VAL A 177 13.50 -35.30 14.01
C VAL A 177 14.29 -34.06 14.44
N LEU A 178 15.57 -34.02 14.07
CA LEU A 178 16.46 -32.89 14.29
C LEU A 178 16.72 -32.19 12.95
N SER A 179 16.18 -30.98 12.77
CA SER A 179 16.41 -30.18 11.57
C SER A 179 17.43 -29.07 11.80
N VAL A 180 18.06 -28.59 10.74
CA VAL A 180 18.91 -27.38 10.76
C VAL A 180 18.44 -26.37 9.71
N LEU A 181 18.57 -25.09 10.01
CA LEU A 181 18.28 -23.96 9.12
C LEU A 181 19.37 -22.89 9.27
N GLY A 182 19.65 -22.12 8.22
CA GLY A 182 20.58 -21.00 8.28
C GLY A 182 21.12 -20.60 6.90
N VAL A 183 21.78 -19.45 6.82
CA VAL A 183 22.29 -18.87 5.56
C VAL A 183 23.21 -19.85 4.81
N GLN A 184 23.29 -19.71 3.48
CA GLN A 184 24.24 -20.44 2.65
C GLN A 184 25.68 -20.32 3.16
N SER A 185 26.40 -21.44 3.12
CA SER A 185 27.81 -21.52 3.55
C SER A 185 28.10 -21.14 5.02
N SER A 186 27.08 -21.17 5.89
CA SER A 186 27.24 -20.88 7.33
C SER A 186 27.79 -22.03 8.19
N GLY A 187 28.12 -23.19 7.58
CA GLY A 187 28.70 -24.34 8.29
C GLY A 187 27.70 -25.35 8.88
N LYS A 188 26.45 -25.38 8.39
CA LYS A 188 25.39 -26.30 8.86
C LYS A 188 25.77 -27.78 8.75
N SER A 189 26.02 -28.26 7.54
CA SER A 189 26.35 -29.66 7.26
C SER A 189 27.68 -30.06 7.92
N THR A 190 28.65 -29.13 8.00
CA THR A 190 29.91 -29.31 8.72
C THR A 190 29.68 -29.55 10.22
N MET A 191 28.83 -28.74 10.86
CA MET A 191 28.47 -28.90 12.27
C MET A 191 27.76 -30.24 12.52
N LEU A 192 26.80 -30.60 11.67
CA LEU A 192 26.06 -31.87 11.79
C LEU A 192 26.98 -33.10 11.60
N ASN A 193 27.86 -33.05 10.60
CA ASN A 193 28.84 -34.12 10.34
C ASN A 193 29.80 -34.27 11.53
N ALA A 194 30.31 -33.17 12.10
CA ALA A 194 31.19 -33.21 13.27
C ALA A 194 30.48 -33.74 14.53
N MET A 195 29.22 -33.35 14.74
CA MET A 195 28.46 -33.70 15.95
C MET A 195 28.02 -35.16 16.00
N LEU A 196 27.57 -35.70 14.87
CA LEU A 196 26.90 -37.00 14.79
C LEU A 196 27.59 -38.00 13.86
N GLY A 197 28.72 -37.65 13.23
CA GLY A 197 29.46 -38.53 12.32
C GLY A 197 28.73 -38.80 11.00
N LEU A 198 28.00 -37.79 10.50
CA LEU A 198 27.13 -37.90 9.33
C LEU A 198 27.91 -37.78 8.00
N GLN A 199 27.20 -38.00 6.90
CA GLN A 199 27.79 -38.05 5.55
C GLN A 199 27.16 -37.02 4.60
N PHE A 200 26.70 -35.88 5.12
CA PHE A 200 26.22 -34.79 4.28
C PHE A 200 27.36 -34.19 3.44
N ALA A 201 27.07 -33.76 2.21
CA ALA A 201 28.06 -33.19 1.31
C ALA A 201 28.56 -31.82 1.82
N VAL A 202 29.88 -31.57 1.79
CA VAL A 202 30.52 -30.37 2.35
C VAL A 202 31.57 -29.71 1.42
N SER A 203 31.62 -30.05 0.14
CA SER A 203 32.69 -29.58 -0.77
C SER A 203 32.41 -28.18 -1.37
N ALA A 204 33.49 -27.43 -1.65
CA ALA A 204 33.40 -26.14 -2.36
C ALA A 204 32.68 -26.28 -3.71
N GLY A 205 31.68 -25.44 -3.96
CA GLY A 205 30.83 -25.51 -5.16
C GLY A 205 29.62 -26.47 -5.06
N ARG A 206 29.59 -27.37 -4.08
CA ARG A 206 28.43 -28.23 -3.76
C ARG A 206 27.70 -27.69 -2.53
N CYS A 207 26.97 -26.60 -2.69
CA CYS A 207 26.00 -26.23 -1.66
C CYS A 207 24.85 -27.24 -1.70
N THR A 208 24.42 -27.75 -0.54
CA THR A 208 23.19 -28.53 -0.40
C THR A 208 22.06 -27.75 -1.08
N LYS A 209 21.33 -28.39 -1.99
CA LYS A 209 20.13 -27.84 -2.63
C LYS A 209 18.91 -28.65 -2.22
N GLY A 210 17.89 -28.01 -1.67
CA GLY A 210 16.73 -28.67 -1.08
C GLY A 210 16.98 -29.17 0.35
N ALA A 211 16.32 -30.25 0.76
CA ALA A 211 16.44 -30.82 2.10
C ALA A 211 16.78 -32.31 2.05
N PHE A 212 17.70 -32.76 2.90
CA PHE A 212 18.16 -34.15 2.97
C PHE A 212 17.94 -34.72 4.36
N MET A 213 17.48 -35.96 4.44
CA MET A 213 17.26 -36.67 5.69
C MET A 213 18.20 -37.89 5.83
N GLN A 214 18.82 -38.06 6.99
CA GLN A 214 19.69 -39.20 7.31
C GLN A 214 19.26 -39.84 8.62
N LEU A 215 19.11 -41.16 8.63
CA LEU A 215 18.66 -41.93 9.80
C LEU A 215 19.86 -42.39 10.64
N VAL A 216 19.84 -42.09 11.94
CA VAL A 216 20.88 -42.44 12.90
C VAL A 216 20.29 -43.33 13.97
N LYS A 217 20.83 -44.54 14.13
CA LYS A 217 20.36 -45.49 15.15
C LYS A 217 20.85 -45.08 16.55
N VAL A 218 19.94 -45.04 17.52
CA VAL A 218 20.32 -44.87 18.93
C VAL A 218 20.91 -46.18 19.44
N SER A 219 22.08 -46.11 20.09
CA SER A 219 22.75 -47.29 20.65
C SER A 219 21.88 -47.96 21.73
N GLU A 220 21.98 -49.28 21.87
CA GLU A 220 21.14 -50.03 22.84
C GLU A 220 21.36 -49.58 24.29
N GLU A 221 22.54 -49.03 24.60
CA GLU A 221 22.88 -48.45 25.90
C GLU A 221 22.07 -47.18 26.18
N MET A 222 21.98 -46.28 25.18
CA MET A 222 21.29 -45.00 25.28
C MET A 222 19.77 -45.13 25.18
N LYS A 223 19.24 -46.20 24.59
CA LYS A 223 17.77 -46.41 24.45
C LYS A 223 17.01 -46.42 25.77
N LYS A 224 17.67 -46.64 26.92
CA LYS A 224 17.02 -46.56 28.24
C LYS A 224 16.63 -45.14 28.62
N ASP A 225 17.32 -44.15 28.07
CA ASP A 225 17.16 -42.73 28.39
C ASP A 225 16.26 -42.00 27.38
N PHE A 226 15.83 -42.68 26.31
CA PHE A 226 15.05 -42.10 25.22
C PHE A 226 13.79 -42.92 24.92
N GLN A 227 12.71 -42.24 24.52
CA GLN A 227 11.45 -42.87 24.12
C GLN A 227 11.39 -43.21 22.61
N PHE A 228 12.50 -43.02 21.89
CA PHE A 228 12.61 -43.21 20.46
C PHE A 228 13.81 -44.09 20.11
N ASP A 229 13.72 -44.76 18.95
CA ASP A 229 14.71 -45.74 18.49
C ASP A 229 15.79 -45.13 17.57
N TYR A 230 15.45 -44.04 16.87
CA TYR A 230 16.32 -43.38 15.89
C TYR A 230 16.25 -41.86 16.00
N ILE A 231 17.32 -41.19 15.57
CA ILE A 231 17.34 -39.74 15.29
C ILE A 231 17.31 -39.59 13.77
N LEU A 232 16.35 -38.83 13.26
CA LEU A 232 16.29 -38.46 11.85
C LEU A 232 16.82 -37.04 11.70
N VAL A 233 18.00 -36.89 11.12
CA VAL A 233 18.64 -35.58 10.94
C VAL A 233 18.26 -35.03 9.58
N VAL A 234 17.76 -33.80 9.54
CA VAL A 234 17.37 -33.09 8.31
C VAL A 234 18.33 -31.93 8.07
N ASP A 235 19.21 -32.07 7.08
CA ASP A 235 20.08 -31.00 6.59
C ASP A 235 19.38 -30.21 5.47
N THR A 236 19.63 -28.91 5.40
CA THR A 236 18.95 -28.01 4.46
C THR A 236 19.90 -27.20 3.62
N GLU A 237 19.43 -26.85 2.43
CA GLU A 237 19.97 -25.76 1.65
C GLU A 237 20.05 -24.49 2.48
N GLY A 238 21.10 -23.72 2.22
CA GLY A 238 21.25 -22.45 2.89
C GLY A 238 20.47 -21.34 2.23
N LEU A 239 19.77 -20.58 3.07
CA LEU A 239 18.93 -19.49 2.65
C LEU A 239 19.76 -18.31 2.14
N ARG A 240 19.16 -17.45 1.32
CA ARG A 240 19.74 -16.20 0.79
C ARG A 240 21.00 -16.43 -0.04
N ALA A 241 20.93 -17.27 -1.07
CA ALA A 241 22.06 -17.50 -1.96
C ALA A 241 22.60 -16.18 -2.56
N LEU A 242 23.90 -15.93 -2.39
CA LEU A 242 24.57 -14.71 -2.88
C LEU A 242 24.49 -14.62 -4.41
N GLY A 243 23.65 -13.74 -4.94
CA GLY A 243 23.63 -13.38 -6.37
C GLY A 243 22.28 -13.44 -7.10
N LEU A 244 21.15 -13.64 -6.43
CA LEU A 244 19.83 -13.58 -7.08
C LEU A 244 18.91 -12.62 -6.34
N GLU A 245 19.04 -11.32 -6.63
CA GLU A 245 18.03 -10.31 -6.30
C GLU A 245 16.81 -10.52 -7.21
N GLY A 246 15.86 -11.36 -6.75
CA GLY A 246 14.59 -11.61 -7.42
C GLY A 246 13.52 -12.07 -6.43
N THR A 247 12.25 -11.78 -6.71
CA THR A 247 11.12 -12.17 -5.85
C THR A 247 10.89 -13.69 -5.78
N SER A 248 11.40 -14.47 -6.73
CA SER A 248 11.24 -15.93 -6.78
C SER A 248 12.14 -16.68 -5.80
N THR A 249 13.35 -16.19 -5.51
CA THR A 249 14.28 -16.84 -4.56
C THR A 249 13.85 -16.68 -3.12
N LEU A 250 13.25 -15.53 -2.76
CA LEU A 250 12.65 -15.32 -1.44
C LEU A 250 11.48 -16.28 -1.19
N HIS A 251 10.67 -16.59 -2.21
CA HIS A 251 9.56 -17.52 -2.04
C HIS A 251 10.03 -18.94 -1.70
N HIS A 252 11.03 -19.42 -2.44
CA HIS A 252 11.66 -20.73 -2.21
C HIS A 252 12.26 -20.82 -0.80
N ASP A 253 13.02 -19.81 -0.40
CA ASP A 253 13.61 -19.74 0.94
C ASP A 253 12.54 -19.82 2.04
N ASN A 254 11.40 -19.15 1.84
CA ASN A 254 10.30 -19.14 2.81
C ASN A 254 9.61 -20.51 2.91
N GLU A 255 9.36 -21.17 1.77
CA GLU A 255 8.73 -22.49 1.72
C GLU A 255 9.62 -23.54 2.38
N LEU A 256 10.91 -23.57 2.01
CA LEU A 256 11.90 -24.48 2.58
C LEU A 256 12.06 -24.26 4.09
N ALA A 257 12.25 -23.00 4.52
CA ALA A 257 12.41 -22.67 5.94
C ALA A 257 11.19 -23.11 6.74
N THR A 258 9.99 -22.82 6.24
CA THR A 258 8.77 -23.17 6.95
C THR A 258 8.53 -24.67 6.99
N PHE A 259 8.75 -25.37 5.87
CA PHE A 259 8.64 -26.82 5.78
C PHE A 259 9.54 -27.51 6.81
N VAL A 260 10.82 -27.15 6.86
CA VAL A 260 11.80 -27.82 7.70
C VAL A 260 11.59 -27.52 9.19
N VAL A 261 11.25 -26.27 9.52
CA VAL A 261 10.94 -25.87 10.91
C VAL A 261 9.72 -26.63 11.42
N CYS A 262 8.67 -26.73 10.60
CA CYS A 262 7.45 -27.45 10.97
C CYS A 262 7.69 -28.96 11.10
N LEU A 263 8.60 -29.55 10.31
CA LEU A 263 8.92 -30.98 10.38
C LEU A 263 9.67 -31.38 11.65
N GLY A 264 10.61 -30.55 12.11
CA GLY A 264 11.47 -30.84 13.26
C GLY A 264 10.73 -31.05 14.58
N ASN A 265 11.19 -32.00 15.39
CA ASN A 265 10.93 -31.97 16.83
C ASN A 265 11.81 -30.90 17.50
N MET A 266 13.03 -30.74 16.99
CA MET A 266 13.93 -29.65 17.32
C MET A 266 14.56 -29.09 16.04
N THR A 267 14.62 -27.76 15.93
CA THR A 267 15.28 -27.05 14.82
C THR A 267 16.50 -26.26 15.30
N LEU A 268 17.66 -26.49 14.70
CA LEU A 268 18.88 -25.73 14.93
C LEU A 268 18.92 -24.53 13.96
N ILE A 269 18.95 -23.31 14.48
CA ILE A 269 19.02 -22.08 13.68
C ILE A 269 20.46 -21.57 13.70
N ASN A 270 21.17 -21.76 12.60
CA ASN A 270 22.59 -21.49 12.46
C ASN A 270 22.83 -20.07 11.92
N ILE A 271 23.37 -19.19 12.76
CA ILE A 271 23.71 -17.80 12.46
C ILE A 271 25.21 -17.71 12.18
N PHE A 272 25.62 -17.09 11.07
CA PHE A 272 27.03 -16.82 10.83
C PHE A 272 27.45 -15.49 11.47
N GLY A 273 28.43 -15.52 12.36
CA GLY A 273 28.93 -14.36 13.09
C GLY A 273 28.04 -13.87 14.24
N GLU A 274 28.33 -12.66 14.71
CA GLU A 274 27.70 -12.03 15.87
C GLU A 274 26.48 -11.16 15.51
N ASN A 275 26.21 -10.90 14.22
CA ASN A 275 25.14 -10.00 13.77
C ASN A 275 23.97 -10.77 13.11
N PRO A 276 22.75 -10.76 13.71
CA PRO A 276 21.58 -11.43 13.15
C PRO A 276 20.95 -10.73 11.94
N ALA A 277 21.42 -9.53 11.54
CA ALA A 277 20.84 -8.75 10.44
C ALA A 277 20.77 -9.52 9.10
N GLU A 278 21.73 -10.43 8.85
CA GLU A 278 21.73 -11.27 7.65
C GLU A 278 20.63 -12.34 7.65
N MET A 279 19.98 -12.61 8.79
CA MET A 279 18.86 -13.55 8.90
C MET A 279 17.56 -12.92 9.36
N GLN A 280 17.45 -11.59 9.46
CA GLN A 280 16.26 -10.93 10.00
C GLN A 280 14.97 -11.33 9.25
N ASP A 281 15.00 -11.30 7.92
CA ASP A 281 13.89 -11.74 7.05
C ASP A 281 13.51 -13.21 7.31
N VAL A 282 14.52 -14.07 7.46
CA VAL A 282 14.36 -15.52 7.71
C VAL A 282 13.77 -15.77 9.09
N LEU A 283 14.25 -15.06 10.11
CA LEU A 283 13.78 -15.21 11.48
C LEU A 283 12.32 -14.80 11.61
N GLN A 284 11.87 -13.78 10.88
CA GLN A 284 10.46 -13.39 10.86
C GLN A 284 9.56 -14.53 10.36
N ILE A 285 9.96 -15.20 9.27
CA ILE A 285 9.24 -16.37 8.73
C ILE A 285 9.22 -17.51 9.74
N VAL A 286 10.36 -17.78 10.40
CA VAL A 286 10.48 -18.83 11.42
C VAL A 286 9.55 -18.55 12.60
N VAL A 287 9.49 -17.30 13.08
CA VAL A 287 8.60 -16.88 14.18
C VAL A 287 7.13 -17.02 13.78
N GLN A 288 6.75 -16.55 12.59
CA GLN A 288 5.39 -16.68 12.08
C GLN A 288 5.00 -18.16 11.85
N ALA A 289 5.92 -19.00 11.35
CA ALA A 289 5.72 -20.44 11.26
C ALA A 289 5.43 -21.05 12.64
N PHE A 290 6.25 -20.73 13.65
CA PHE A 290 6.02 -21.18 15.02
C PHE A 290 4.67 -20.71 15.58
N MET A 291 4.24 -19.48 15.28
CA MET A 291 2.94 -18.95 15.70
C MET A 291 1.77 -19.77 15.16
N ARG A 292 1.81 -20.15 13.89
CA ARG A 292 0.78 -21.01 13.28
C ARG A 292 0.83 -22.43 13.80
N ILE A 293 2.03 -22.94 14.10
CA ILE A 293 2.20 -24.26 14.72
C ILE A 293 1.59 -24.31 16.14
N LYS A 294 1.69 -23.22 16.90
CA LYS A 294 1.05 -23.10 18.22
C LYS A 294 -0.47 -23.28 18.15
N LYS A 295 -1.15 -22.78 17.10
CA LYS A 295 -2.60 -23.00 16.89
C LYS A 295 -2.96 -24.48 16.71
N VAL A 296 -2.08 -25.27 16.10
CA VAL A 296 -2.26 -26.73 15.91
C VAL A 296 -1.70 -27.57 17.07
N LYS A 297 -1.32 -26.94 18.20
CA LYS A 297 -0.86 -27.57 19.45
C LYS A 297 0.32 -28.54 19.30
N LEU A 298 1.18 -28.31 18.31
CA LEU A 298 2.49 -28.96 18.26
C LEU A 298 3.48 -28.12 19.06
N SER A 299 4.43 -28.77 19.74
CA SER A 299 5.42 -28.11 20.59
C SER A 299 6.85 -28.34 20.05
N PRO A 300 7.21 -27.69 18.93
CA PRO A 300 8.59 -27.71 18.45
C PRO A 300 9.50 -26.94 19.41
N SER A 301 10.78 -27.32 19.44
CA SER A 301 11.84 -26.59 20.15
C SER A 301 12.86 -26.06 19.14
N CYS A 302 13.55 -24.96 19.47
CA CYS A 302 14.66 -24.49 18.66
C CYS A 302 15.89 -24.13 19.49
N VAL A 303 17.05 -24.18 18.86
CA VAL A 303 18.34 -23.77 19.44
C VAL A 303 19.06 -22.89 18.43
N PHE A 304 19.50 -21.71 18.85
CA PHE A 304 20.28 -20.80 18.03
C PHE A 304 21.76 -21.08 18.21
N VAL A 305 22.48 -21.21 17.10
CA VAL A 305 23.93 -21.47 17.09
C VAL A 305 24.61 -20.37 16.30
N HIS A 306 25.36 -19.50 16.98
CA HIS A 306 26.18 -18.48 16.37
C HIS A 306 27.58 -19.05 16.06
N GLN A 307 27.89 -19.28 14.79
CA GLN A 307 29.20 -19.75 14.36
C GLN A 307 30.18 -18.60 14.09
N ASN A 308 31.48 -18.90 14.12
CA ASN A 308 32.54 -17.97 13.75
C ASN A 308 32.66 -16.73 14.66
N VAL A 309 32.40 -16.90 15.97
CA VAL A 309 32.51 -15.83 16.97
C VAL A 309 33.97 -15.67 17.39
N SER A 310 34.44 -14.42 17.37
CA SER A 310 35.84 -14.05 17.56
C SER A 310 36.38 -14.40 18.96
N ASP A 311 35.54 -14.23 19.98
CA ASP A 311 35.88 -14.48 21.38
C ASP A 311 34.68 -15.06 22.13
N VAL A 312 34.62 -16.40 22.19
CA VAL A 312 33.54 -17.14 22.89
C VAL A 312 33.61 -16.91 24.41
N ALA A 313 34.76 -16.50 24.96
CA ALA A 313 34.96 -16.25 26.39
C ALA A 313 34.52 -14.84 26.84
N ALA A 314 34.18 -13.94 25.91
CA ALA A 314 33.68 -12.59 26.20
C ALA A 314 32.22 -12.61 26.72
N ALA A 315 32.04 -13.04 27.97
CA ALA A 315 30.73 -13.21 28.61
C ALA A 315 29.82 -11.97 28.49
N GLU A 316 30.35 -10.76 28.66
CA GLU A 316 29.55 -9.52 28.56
C GLU A 316 29.01 -9.27 27.15
N LYS A 317 29.82 -9.45 26.11
CA LYS A 317 29.40 -9.27 24.71
C LYS A 317 28.39 -10.32 24.27
N ASN A 318 28.57 -11.56 24.73
CA ASN A 318 27.63 -12.65 24.47
C ASN A 318 26.29 -12.44 25.18
N MET A 319 26.30 -11.87 26.39
CA MET A 319 25.06 -11.49 27.10
C MET A 319 24.32 -10.35 26.39
N ASP A 320 25.05 -9.35 25.89
CA ASP A 320 24.47 -8.28 25.07
C ASP A 320 23.90 -8.79 23.75
N GLY A 321 24.58 -9.72 23.08
CA GLY A 321 24.11 -10.39 21.87
C GLY A 321 22.81 -11.17 22.12
N LYS A 322 22.75 -11.96 23.20
CA LYS A 322 21.53 -12.67 23.64
C LYS A 322 20.36 -11.71 23.90
N ARG A 323 20.60 -10.60 24.62
CA ARG A 323 19.56 -9.59 24.88
C ARG A 323 18.99 -9.02 23.59
N ARG A 324 19.84 -8.59 22.65
CA ARG A 324 19.39 -8.02 21.37
C ARG A 324 18.60 -9.03 20.54
N LEU A 325 19.05 -10.30 20.51
CA LEU A 325 18.33 -11.36 19.83
C LEU A 325 16.94 -11.59 20.46
N GLN A 326 16.84 -11.61 21.78
CA GLN A 326 15.56 -11.74 22.50
C GLN A 326 14.61 -10.59 22.15
N GLU A 327 15.08 -9.33 22.25
CA GLU A 327 14.26 -8.15 21.91
C GLU A 327 13.74 -8.20 20.48
N GLN A 328 14.56 -8.63 19.52
CA GLN A 328 14.14 -8.80 18.13
C GLN A 328 13.11 -9.92 17.96
N LEU A 329 13.32 -11.08 18.59
CA LEU A 329 12.38 -12.20 18.52
C LEU A 329 11.04 -11.85 19.17
N ASP A 330 11.04 -11.11 20.28
CA ASP A 330 9.82 -10.66 20.96
C ASP A 330 9.02 -9.70 20.08
N GLN A 331 9.69 -8.74 19.42
CA GLN A 331 9.03 -7.85 18.47
C GLN A 331 8.42 -8.63 17.29
N MET A 332 9.16 -9.58 16.72
CA MET A 332 8.64 -10.43 15.64
C MET A 332 7.45 -11.28 16.11
N ALA A 333 7.47 -11.77 17.35
CA ALA A 333 6.40 -12.57 17.92
C ALA A 333 5.13 -11.73 18.12
N GLN A 334 5.23 -10.52 18.66
CA GLN A 334 4.11 -9.59 18.81
C GLN A 334 3.43 -9.30 17.46
N LEU A 335 4.23 -8.96 16.45
CA LEU A 335 3.74 -8.67 15.10
C LEU A 335 3.04 -9.90 14.48
N ALA A 336 3.65 -11.08 14.63
CA ALA A 336 3.04 -12.32 14.17
C ALA A 336 1.74 -12.66 14.92
N ALA A 337 1.62 -12.27 16.19
CA ALA A 337 0.47 -12.56 17.03
C ALA A 337 -0.74 -11.73 16.62
N GLU A 338 -0.53 -10.43 16.37
CA GLU A 338 -1.53 -9.51 15.84
C GLU A 338 -2.08 -9.98 14.49
N GLU A 339 -1.20 -10.38 13.56
CA GLU A 339 -1.58 -10.88 12.23
C GLU A 339 -2.43 -12.16 12.32
N GLU A 340 -2.06 -13.06 13.23
CA GLU A 340 -2.71 -14.35 13.38
C GLU A 340 -3.96 -14.30 14.29
N GLY A 341 -4.30 -13.15 14.88
CA GLY A 341 -5.40 -13.02 15.83
C GLY A 341 -5.21 -13.89 17.07
N CYS A 342 -3.97 -13.98 17.58
CA CYS A 342 -3.64 -14.71 18.80
C CYS A 342 -2.88 -13.83 19.78
N ASP A 343 -2.94 -14.19 21.07
CA ASP A 343 -2.25 -13.44 22.12
C ASP A 343 -0.85 -14.03 22.35
N ALA A 344 0.19 -13.24 22.06
CA ALA A 344 1.58 -13.50 22.46
C ALA A 344 2.34 -12.17 22.58
N GLU A 345 2.97 -11.94 23.73
CA GLU A 345 3.72 -10.71 24.01
C GLU A 345 5.23 -10.91 23.80
N CYS A 346 5.71 -12.15 23.88
CA CYS A 346 7.11 -12.49 23.70
C CYS A 346 7.29 -13.82 22.96
N PHE A 347 8.48 -14.07 22.42
CA PHE A 347 8.77 -15.29 21.65
C PHE A 347 8.63 -16.56 22.48
N SER A 348 8.90 -16.48 23.79
CA SER A 348 8.68 -17.59 24.72
C SER A 348 7.20 -17.96 24.93
N ASP A 349 6.26 -17.07 24.57
CA ASP A 349 4.83 -17.43 24.54
C ASP A 349 4.51 -18.31 23.33
N VAL A 350 5.33 -18.24 22.26
CA VAL A 350 5.12 -18.95 21.00
C VAL A 350 5.67 -20.37 21.10
N ILE A 351 6.90 -20.51 21.60
CA ILE A 351 7.61 -21.78 21.77
C ILE A 351 8.38 -21.81 23.09
N ALA A 352 8.69 -23.01 23.60
CA ALA A 352 9.51 -23.17 24.79
C ALA A 352 10.98 -22.78 24.50
N PHE A 353 11.31 -21.51 24.71
CA PHE A 353 12.59 -20.89 24.44
C PHE A 353 13.13 -20.13 25.65
N ASP A 354 14.39 -20.40 26.01
CA ASP A 354 15.15 -19.73 27.05
C ASP A 354 16.47 -19.23 26.45
N VAL A 355 16.55 -17.93 26.16
CA VAL A 355 17.72 -17.31 25.49
C VAL A 355 19.05 -17.58 26.21
N GLN A 356 19.02 -17.82 27.52
CA GLN A 356 20.25 -18.10 28.27
C GLN A 356 20.77 -19.50 27.98
N LYS A 357 19.88 -20.47 27.75
CA LYS A 357 20.23 -21.88 27.53
C LYS A 357 20.25 -22.27 26.06
N ASP A 358 19.29 -21.78 25.29
CA ASP A 358 18.99 -22.19 23.91
C ASP A 358 19.76 -21.36 22.86
N VAL A 359 20.63 -20.43 23.27
CA VAL A 359 21.59 -19.73 22.39
C VAL A 359 23.02 -20.16 22.71
N LYS A 360 23.71 -20.72 21.72
CA LYS A 360 25.10 -21.19 21.80
C LYS A 360 26.01 -20.39 20.88
N TYR A 361 27.23 -20.12 21.33
CA TYR A 361 28.27 -19.42 20.57
C TYR A 361 29.42 -20.38 20.28
N PHE A 362 29.83 -20.45 19.02
CA PHE A 362 30.85 -21.36 18.52
C PHE A 362 32.06 -20.56 18.08
N ALA A 363 33.23 -21.06 18.43
CA ALA A 363 34.50 -20.54 17.92
C ALA A 363 34.61 -20.80 16.40
N GLN A 364 35.63 -20.22 15.76
CA GLN A 364 35.93 -20.53 14.37
C GLN A 364 36.40 -21.99 14.24
N LEU A 365 36.04 -22.67 13.16
CA LEU A 365 36.40 -24.08 12.92
C LEU A 365 37.92 -24.32 12.86
N TRP A 366 38.66 -23.36 12.31
CA TRP A 366 40.11 -23.47 12.08
C TRP A 366 40.87 -22.52 13.01
N GLU A 367 41.97 -22.99 13.59
CA GLU A 367 42.90 -22.16 14.36
C GLU A 367 43.89 -21.47 13.42
N GLY A 368 43.40 -20.52 12.63
CA GLY A 368 44.16 -19.78 11.61
C GLY A 368 43.57 -19.89 10.19
N ASN A 369 44.37 -19.55 9.18
CA ASN A 369 43.90 -19.55 7.78
C ASN A 369 44.11 -20.94 7.12
N PRO A 370 43.06 -21.55 6.53
CA PRO A 370 43.19 -22.76 5.70
C PRO A 370 44.19 -22.57 4.54
N PRO A 371 44.76 -23.64 3.95
CA PRO A 371 44.41 -25.06 4.10
C PRO A 371 45.21 -25.85 5.14
N MET A 372 46.26 -25.27 5.75
CA MET A 372 47.13 -25.98 6.71
C MET A 372 46.81 -25.67 8.19
N ALA A 373 45.73 -24.92 8.45
CA ALA A 373 45.30 -24.62 9.82
C ALA A 373 44.74 -25.88 10.50
N PRO A 374 45.09 -26.17 11.77
CA PRO A 374 44.50 -27.28 12.50
C PRO A 374 43.05 -26.95 12.91
N PRO A 375 42.19 -27.97 13.15
CA PRO A 375 40.88 -27.76 13.75
C PRO A 375 41.00 -27.11 15.12
N ASN A 376 40.14 -26.12 15.41
CA ASN A 376 40.11 -25.42 16.68
C ASN A 376 39.53 -26.33 17.79
N PRO A 377 40.27 -26.59 18.89
CA PRO A 377 39.77 -27.38 20.02
C PRO A 377 38.48 -26.81 20.61
N GLY A 378 38.37 -25.48 20.72
CA GLY A 378 37.18 -24.81 21.27
C GLY A 378 35.92 -25.00 20.40
N TYR A 379 36.08 -25.21 19.09
CA TYR A 379 34.95 -25.62 18.24
C TYR A 379 34.48 -27.03 18.58
N SER A 380 35.42 -27.96 18.82
CA SER A 380 35.10 -29.35 19.18
C SER A 380 34.39 -29.45 20.53
N GLU A 381 34.86 -28.69 21.53
CA GLU A 381 34.20 -28.56 22.83
C GLU A 381 32.78 -28.01 22.68
N SER A 382 32.59 -26.96 21.87
CA SER A 382 31.26 -26.38 21.60
C SER A 382 30.31 -27.36 20.93
N VAL A 383 30.81 -28.20 20.01
CA VAL A 383 30.03 -29.26 19.34
C VAL A 383 29.63 -30.34 20.34
N GLU A 384 30.52 -30.75 21.23
CA GLU A 384 30.23 -31.73 22.28
C GLU A 384 29.19 -31.20 23.27
N ASP A 385 29.31 -29.95 23.70
CA ASP A 385 28.34 -29.27 24.56
C ASP A 385 26.96 -29.17 23.89
N LEU A 386 26.92 -28.79 22.62
CA LEU A 386 25.67 -28.75 21.85
C LEU A 386 25.05 -30.14 21.72
N LYS A 387 25.85 -31.17 21.44
CA LYS A 387 25.38 -32.57 21.36
C LYS A 387 24.73 -33.00 22.67
N ASN A 388 25.41 -32.80 23.78
CA ASN A 388 24.91 -33.15 25.11
C ASN A 388 23.63 -32.38 25.44
N PHE A 389 23.56 -31.10 25.07
CA PHE A 389 22.37 -30.28 25.23
C PHE A 389 21.18 -30.80 24.40
N ILE A 390 21.38 -31.10 23.12
CA ILE A 390 20.34 -31.65 22.24
C ILE A 390 19.83 -32.98 22.81
N LEU A 391 20.73 -33.87 23.22
CA LEU A 391 20.36 -35.16 23.83
C LEU A 391 19.54 -34.95 25.12
N SER A 392 19.90 -33.97 25.96
CA SER A 392 19.16 -33.66 27.19
C SER A 392 17.73 -33.14 26.94
N LYS A 393 17.51 -32.43 25.83
CA LYS A 393 16.17 -31.98 25.40
C LYS A 393 15.42 -33.10 24.69
N ALA A 394 16.12 -33.92 23.92
CA ALA A 394 15.53 -35.05 23.19
C ALA A 394 14.97 -36.11 24.16
N SER A 395 15.60 -36.36 25.30
CA SER A 395 15.10 -37.31 26.32
C SER A 395 13.72 -36.93 26.89
N GLN A 396 13.37 -35.65 26.84
CA GLN A 396 12.06 -35.14 27.26
C GLN A 396 10.99 -35.29 26.18
N SER A 397 11.39 -35.59 24.94
CA SER A 397 10.50 -35.79 23.80
C SER A 397 10.14 -37.25 23.62
N ALA A 398 8.86 -37.50 23.37
CA ALA A 398 8.38 -38.82 22.99
C ALA A 398 8.80 -39.21 21.55
N GLY A 399 9.21 -38.24 20.73
CA GLY A 399 9.40 -38.44 19.29
C GLY A 399 8.10 -38.78 18.55
N VAL A 400 8.20 -39.03 17.25
CA VAL A 400 7.08 -39.39 16.36
C VAL A 400 7.29 -40.78 15.77
N THR A 401 6.23 -41.55 15.54
CA THR A 401 6.35 -42.80 14.78
C THR A 401 6.68 -42.52 13.31
N LEU A 402 7.29 -43.47 12.60
CA LEU A 402 7.56 -43.33 11.17
C LEU A 402 6.26 -43.11 10.36
N SER A 403 5.16 -43.76 10.75
CA SER A 403 3.83 -43.53 10.15
C SER A 403 3.34 -42.10 10.37
N GLN A 404 3.47 -41.57 11.59
CA GLN A 404 3.09 -40.19 11.90
C GLN A 404 3.98 -39.19 11.16
N PHE A 405 5.29 -39.47 11.04
CA PHE A 405 6.22 -38.62 10.31
C PHE A 405 5.88 -38.57 8.82
N LYS A 406 5.56 -39.72 8.21
CA LYS A 406 5.06 -39.81 6.82
C LYS A 406 3.81 -38.95 6.62
N GLY A 407 2.81 -39.10 7.49
CA GLY A 407 1.59 -38.29 7.45
C GLY A 407 1.89 -36.79 7.59
N LYS A 408 2.76 -36.43 8.54
CA LYS A 408 3.18 -35.04 8.78
C LYS A 408 3.83 -34.40 7.55
N ILE A 409 4.69 -35.11 6.81
CA ILE A 409 5.28 -34.61 5.55
C ILE A 409 4.19 -34.29 4.53
N GLN A 410 3.24 -35.22 4.35
CA GLN A 410 2.18 -35.09 3.36
C GLN A 410 1.22 -33.95 3.70
N ASP A 411 0.75 -33.87 4.94
CA ASP A 411 -0.18 -32.84 5.41
C ASP A 411 0.45 -31.45 5.34
N LEU A 412 1.70 -31.33 5.80
CA LEU A 412 2.43 -30.07 5.81
C LEU A 412 2.73 -29.57 4.39
N TRP A 413 3.20 -30.46 3.50
CA TRP A 413 3.47 -30.07 2.11
C TRP A 413 2.18 -29.66 1.38
N ASN A 414 1.08 -30.38 1.58
CA ASN A 414 -0.21 -30.00 1.00
C ASN A 414 -0.73 -28.67 1.56
N ALA A 415 -0.51 -28.41 2.86
CA ALA A 415 -0.87 -27.14 3.48
C ALA A 415 -0.02 -25.96 2.96
N LEU A 416 1.28 -26.17 2.74
CA LEU A 416 2.18 -25.18 2.15
C LEU A 416 1.80 -24.85 0.70
N MET A 417 1.46 -25.88 -0.09
CA MET A 417 1.01 -25.72 -1.48
C MET A 417 -0.37 -25.06 -1.59
N ASN A 418 -1.13 -24.99 -0.49
CA ASN A 418 -2.36 -24.20 -0.42
C ASN A 418 -1.99 -22.72 -0.22
N LYS A 419 -2.17 -21.92 -1.28
CA LYS A 419 -1.55 -20.60 -1.53
C LYS A 419 -1.76 -19.50 -0.48
N HIS A 420 -2.49 -19.75 0.61
CA HIS A 420 -2.62 -18.82 1.73
C HIS A 420 -1.47 -18.91 2.73
N PHE A 421 -0.71 -20.02 2.76
CA PHE A 421 0.16 -20.28 3.89
C PHE A 421 1.50 -19.53 3.88
N VAL A 422 2.14 -19.27 2.73
CA VAL A 422 3.51 -18.69 2.69
C VAL A 422 3.56 -17.24 2.20
N PHE A 423 2.58 -16.81 1.39
CA PHE A 423 2.61 -15.52 0.69
C PHE A 423 2.35 -14.27 1.56
N SER A 424 1.78 -14.41 2.78
CA SER A 424 1.44 -13.26 3.63
C SER A 424 2.64 -12.67 4.38
N PHE A 425 3.59 -13.52 4.78
CA PHE A 425 4.55 -13.23 5.85
C PHE A 425 5.42 -11.97 5.68
N LYS A 426 6.04 -11.75 4.51
CA LYS A 426 6.91 -10.59 4.26
C LYS A 426 6.15 -9.38 3.68
N ASN A 427 5.07 -9.63 2.94
CA ASN A 427 4.26 -8.58 2.35
C ASN A 427 3.48 -7.80 3.42
N THR A 428 3.05 -8.41 4.52
CA THR A 428 2.22 -7.74 5.54
C THR A 428 2.96 -6.58 6.22
N LEU A 429 4.21 -6.76 6.67
CA LEU A 429 4.95 -5.69 7.34
C LEU A 429 5.26 -4.52 6.37
N GLU A 430 5.75 -4.85 5.17
CA GLU A 430 6.05 -3.86 4.13
C GLU A 430 4.80 -3.06 3.71
N ILE A 431 3.67 -3.75 3.52
CA ILE A 431 2.38 -3.15 3.21
C ILE A 431 1.90 -2.26 4.38
N SER A 432 2.03 -2.70 5.63
CA SER A 432 1.56 -1.93 6.80
C SER A 432 2.30 -0.59 6.94
N VAL A 433 3.61 -0.58 6.72
CA VAL A 433 4.43 0.64 6.80
C VAL A 433 4.21 1.51 5.57
N TYR A 434 4.05 0.92 4.39
CA TYR A 434 3.66 1.66 3.18
C TYR A 434 2.30 2.35 3.35
N ARG A 435 1.31 1.68 3.95
CA ARG A 435 -0.01 2.26 4.25
C ARG A 435 0.08 3.45 5.21
N LYS A 436 0.91 3.35 6.26
CA LYS A 436 1.16 4.48 7.18
C LYS A 436 1.78 5.67 6.44
N LEU A 437 2.76 5.41 5.57
CA LEU A 437 3.38 6.43 4.73
C LEU A 437 2.35 7.08 3.78
N GLU A 438 1.46 6.30 3.18
CA GLU A 438 0.35 6.81 2.36
C GLU A 438 -0.57 7.75 3.14
N VAL A 439 -0.91 7.42 4.39
CA VAL A 439 -1.72 8.30 5.27
C VAL A 439 -1.01 9.63 5.49
N GLN A 440 0.29 9.62 5.80
CA GLN A 440 1.04 10.87 6.00
C GLN A 440 1.13 11.70 4.71
N TYR A 441 1.34 11.05 3.57
CA TYR A 441 1.33 11.72 2.28
C TYR A 441 -0.02 12.39 1.97
N GLN A 442 -1.14 11.76 2.32
CA GLN A 442 -2.45 12.38 2.19
C GLN A 442 -2.64 13.60 3.11
N ASN A 443 -2.11 13.55 4.33
CA ASN A 443 -2.12 14.71 5.23
C ASN A 443 -1.31 15.89 4.63
N TRP A 444 -0.11 15.63 4.12
CA TRP A 444 0.71 16.68 3.50
C TRP A 444 0.05 17.28 2.26
N THR A 445 -0.49 16.44 1.37
CA THR A 445 -1.20 16.93 0.18
C THR A 445 -2.48 17.68 0.53
N TRP A 446 -3.15 17.34 1.63
CA TRP A 446 -4.28 18.11 2.16
C TRP A 446 -3.86 19.49 2.64
N ILE A 447 -2.77 19.61 3.40
CA ILE A 447 -2.24 20.91 3.86
C ILE A 447 -1.95 21.81 2.66
N LEU A 448 -1.31 21.27 1.61
CA LEU A 448 -1.06 22.01 0.37
C LEU A 448 -2.36 22.46 -0.31
N ARG A 449 -3.31 21.55 -0.53
CA ARG A 449 -4.59 21.88 -1.19
C ARG A 449 -5.40 22.92 -0.42
N ASN A 450 -5.46 22.81 0.91
CA ASN A 450 -6.23 23.73 1.74
C ASN A 450 -5.60 25.13 1.78
N ASN A 451 -4.27 25.20 1.91
CA ASN A 451 -3.55 26.46 1.79
C ASN A 451 -3.77 27.08 0.40
N MET A 452 -3.71 26.25 -0.65
CA MET A 452 -3.96 26.67 -2.02
C MET A 452 -5.35 27.28 -2.23
N LEU A 453 -6.40 26.64 -1.70
CA LEU A 453 -7.77 27.18 -1.75
C LEU A 453 -7.88 28.53 -1.02
N THR A 454 -7.20 28.66 0.11
CA THR A 454 -7.16 29.91 0.89
C THR A 454 -6.48 31.03 0.08
N ILE A 455 -5.35 30.73 -0.55
CA ILE A 455 -4.62 31.66 -1.42
C ILE A 455 -5.45 32.00 -2.66
N GLU A 456 -6.03 31.02 -3.34
CA GLU A 456 -6.89 31.23 -4.50
C GLU A 456 -8.04 32.19 -4.14
N ASN A 457 -8.71 31.97 -3.01
CA ASN A 457 -9.80 32.83 -2.57
C ASN A 457 -9.34 34.26 -2.24
N LYS A 458 -8.15 34.42 -1.64
CA LYS A 458 -7.51 35.72 -1.38
C LYS A 458 -7.09 36.46 -2.65
N HIS A 459 -6.63 35.73 -3.68
CA HIS A 459 -6.19 36.34 -4.94
C HIS A 459 -7.36 36.64 -5.88
N TYR A 460 -8.45 35.88 -5.79
CA TYR A 460 -9.71 36.16 -6.50
C TYR A 460 -10.24 37.57 -6.21
N THR A 461 -10.04 38.05 -4.98
CA THR A 461 -10.43 39.39 -4.53
C THR A 461 -9.39 40.49 -4.84
N ARG A 462 -8.09 40.18 -4.99
CA ARG A 462 -6.98 41.16 -5.13
C ARG A 462 -6.63 41.65 -6.55
N ILE A 463 -6.90 40.88 -7.61
CA ILE A 463 -6.84 41.26 -9.06
C ILE A 463 -5.62 42.10 -9.59
N GLU A 464 -4.45 42.16 -8.95
CA GLU A 464 -3.33 42.99 -9.51
C GLU A 464 -1.95 42.32 -9.64
N LYS A 465 -1.58 41.31 -8.84
CA LYS A 465 -0.27 40.62 -8.98
C LYS A 465 -0.30 39.13 -8.62
N LEU A 466 0.20 38.31 -9.55
CA LEU A 466 0.40 36.85 -9.42
C LEU A 466 1.79 36.48 -8.84
N SER A 467 2.71 37.43 -8.69
CA SER A 467 4.08 37.18 -8.21
C SER A 467 4.12 36.63 -6.78
N ASP A 468 3.22 37.10 -5.93
CA ASP A 468 3.23 36.82 -4.48
C ASP A 468 2.65 35.43 -4.16
N LEU A 469 1.94 34.83 -5.12
CA LEU A 469 1.33 33.50 -5.01
C LEU A 469 2.40 32.40 -4.79
N PHE A 470 3.50 32.48 -5.53
CA PHE A 470 4.58 31.49 -5.45
C PHE A 470 5.28 31.52 -4.10
N GLU A 471 5.48 32.70 -3.51
CA GLU A 471 6.17 32.84 -2.23
C GLU A 471 5.33 32.30 -1.05
N GLU A 472 4.01 32.54 -1.03
CA GLU A 472 3.12 32.04 0.03
C GLU A 472 2.98 30.50 -0.01
N ILE A 473 2.91 29.90 -1.20
CA ILE A 473 2.83 28.44 -1.36
C ILE A 473 4.16 27.78 -1.02
N SER A 474 5.28 28.39 -1.45
CA SER A 474 6.62 27.83 -1.21
C SER A 474 6.92 27.68 0.28
N LYS A 475 6.47 28.61 1.13
CA LYS A 475 6.60 28.51 2.59
C LYS A 475 5.89 27.29 3.17
N THR A 476 4.70 26.97 2.65
CA THR A 476 3.94 25.79 3.09
C THR A 476 4.60 24.50 2.61
N TYR A 477 5.08 24.49 1.36
CA TYR A 477 5.82 23.37 0.78
C TYR A 477 7.13 23.09 1.53
N GLU A 478 7.91 24.12 1.88
CA GLU A 478 9.12 24.00 2.70
C GLU A 478 8.84 23.40 4.08
N GLY A 479 7.75 23.82 4.73
CA GLY A 479 7.30 23.23 5.99
C GLY A 479 7.00 21.73 5.87
N ILE A 480 6.28 21.35 4.81
CA ILE A 480 5.96 19.94 4.53
C ILE A 480 7.19 19.11 4.18
N GLN A 481 8.14 19.67 3.42
CA GLN A 481 9.40 18.98 3.14
C GLN A 481 10.13 18.67 4.45
N LYS A 482 10.15 19.62 5.40
CA LYS A 482 10.75 19.40 6.71
C LYS A 482 10.02 18.31 7.51
N ASP A 483 8.69 18.38 7.59
CA ASP A 483 7.88 17.38 8.29
C ASP A 483 8.05 15.98 7.69
N MET A 484 8.15 15.88 6.37
CA MET A 484 8.41 14.64 5.66
C MET A 484 9.81 14.11 5.96
N MET A 485 10.85 14.95 5.93
CA MET A 485 12.21 14.52 6.30
C MET A 485 12.26 14.01 7.74
N THR A 486 11.62 14.72 8.67
CA THR A 486 11.47 14.27 10.07
C THR A 486 10.78 12.92 10.15
N TYR A 487 9.69 12.68 9.41
CA TYR A 487 9.00 11.39 9.38
C TYR A 487 9.92 10.26 8.90
N PHE A 488 10.67 10.46 7.81
CA PHE A 488 11.59 9.44 7.30
C PHE A 488 12.83 9.21 8.17
N ASP A 489 13.24 10.18 8.98
CA ASP A 489 14.46 10.11 9.81
C ASP A 489 14.18 9.61 11.24
N GLU A 490 13.03 9.95 11.81
CA GLU A 490 12.68 9.71 13.22
C GLU A 490 11.67 8.58 13.46
N ASP A 491 10.96 8.10 12.42
CA ASP A 491 10.02 6.99 12.58
C ASP A 491 10.74 5.67 12.93
N LYS A 492 10.07 4.83 13.74
CA LYS A 492 10.58 3.53 14.18
C LYS A 492 10.89 2.59 12.99
N ASP A 493 10.17 2.74 11.88
CA ASP A 493 10.25 1.90 10.69
C ASP A 493 11.20 2.50 9.61
N LYS A 494 12.10 3.44 9.97
CA LYS A 494 12.96 4.21 9.05
C LYS A 494 13.79 3.38 8.07
N GLU A 495 14.29 2.22 8.49
CA GLU A 495 15.12 1.34 7.64
C GLU A 495 14.31 0.77 6.47
N MET A 496 13.00 0.56 6.66
CA MET A 496 12.11 0.10 5.61
C MET A 496 11.51 1.26 4.81
N LEU A 497 11.29 2.41 5.44
CA LEU A 497 10.80 3.62 4.76
C LEU A 497 11.81 4.20 3.76
N VAL A 498 13.11 4.04 4.00
CA VAL A 498 14.18 4.66 3.19
C VAL A 498 14.06 4.36 1.69
N GLN A 499 13.52 3.19 1.34
CA GLN A 499 13.35 2.77 -0.05
C GLN A 499 12.31 3.60 -0.82
N TRP A 500 11.31 4.17 -0.14
CA TRP A 500 10.27 5.00 -0.76
C TRP A 500 10.55 6.49 -0.68
N ARG A 501 11.58 6.92 0.07
CA ARG A 501 11.92 8.33 0.31
C ARG A 501 12.01 9.13 -0.99
N GLY A 502 12.86 8.70 -1.92
CA GLY A 502 13.07 9.42 -3.19
C GLY A 502 11.81 9.49 -4.05
N GLN A 503 10.97 8.45 -4.04
CA GLN A 503 9.71 8.45 -4.79
C GLN A 503 8.70 9.46 -4.19
N PHE A 504 8.54 9.48 -2.87
CA PHE A 504 7.59 10.39 -2.22
C PHE A 504 8.06 11.85 -2.25
N GLU A 505 9.36 12.10 -2.18
CA GLU A 505 9.97 13.41 -2.42
C GLU A 505 9.66 13.94 -3.83
N THR A 506 9.82 13.10 -4.86
CA THR A 506 9.44 13.49 -6.23
C THR A 506 7.94 13.67 -6.36
N LYS A 507 7.13 12.74 -5.84
CA LYS A 507 5.66 12.80 -5.90
C LYS A 507 5.11 14.09 -5.28
N ILE A 508 5.60 14.51 -4.12
CA ILE A 508 5.08 15.71 -3.45
C ILE A 508 5.50 16.98 -4.18
N LYS A 509 6.69 16.97 -4.78
CA LYS A 509 7.19 18.06 -5.61
C LYS A 509 6.36 18.24 -6.88
N GLU A 510 6.14 17.16 -7.63
CA GLU A 510 5.32 17.16 -8.85
C GLU A 510 3.89 17.62 -8.56
N PHE A 511 3.32 17.10 -7.46
CA PHE A 511 1.99 17.50 -7.00
C PHE A 511 1.91 19.01 -6.67
N HIS A 512 2.91 19.55 -5.97
CA HIS A 512 3.01 20.99 -5.70
C HIS A 512 3.09 21.80 -7.00
N GLU A 513 3.96 21.41 -7.93
CA GLU A 513 4.12 22.10 -9.22
C GLU A 513 2.83 22.10 -10.05
N GLU A 514 2.10 20.96 -10.05
CA GLU A 514 0.82 20.84 -10.75
C GLU A 514 -0.26 21.72 -10.12
N LEU A 515 -0.38 21.73 -8.79
CA LEU A 515 -1.33 22.60 -8.08
C LEU A 515 -1.09 24.07 -8.40
N VAL A 516 0.17 24.52 -8.31
CA VAL A 516 0.56 25.90 -8.61
C VAL A 516 0.21 26.25 -10.06
N ARG A 517 0.55 25.38 -11.01
CA ARG A 517 0.23 25.58 -12.44
C ARG A 517 -1.27 25.63 -12.69
N GLY A 518 -2.05 24.78 -12.03
CA GLY A 518 -3.51 24.69 -12.17
C GLY A 518 -4.21 25.97 -11.70
N VAL A 519 -3.89 26.46 -10.51
CA VAL A 519 -4.49 27.70 -10.00
C VAL A 519 -3.99 28.91 -10.75
N LYS A 520 -2.72 28.96 -11.16
CA LYS A 520 -2.22 30.04 -12.02
C LYS A 520 -3.06 30.16 -13.28
N ARG A 521 -3.36 29.04 -13.96
CA ARG A 521 -4.23 29.01 -15.14
C ARG A 521 -5.64 29.53 -14.83
N LYS A 522 -6.27 29.04 -13.75
CA LYS A 522 -7.60 29.51 -13.32
C LYS A 522 -7.62 31.01 -13.01
N LEU A 523 -6.63 31.52 -12.29
CA LEU A 523 -6.52 32.94 -11.96
C LEU A 523 -6.23 33.79 -13.20
N ASP A 524 -5.40 33.31 -14.14
CA ASP A 524 -5.15 33.96 -15.42
C ASP A 524 -6.44 34.08 -16.25
N GLU A 525 -7.26 33.02 -16.30
CA GLU A 525 -8.57 33.01 -16.96
C GLU A 525 -9.54 34.02 -16.31
N VAL A 526 -9.64 34.03 -14.97
CA VAL A 526 -10.47 35.01 -14.24
C VAL A 526 -9.98 36.44 -14.47
N LEU A 527 -8.65 36.64 -14.50
CA LEU A 527 -8.06 37.95 -14.75
C LEU A 527 -8.35 38.42 -16.19
N GLN A 528 -8.31 37.52 -17.17
CA GLN A 528 -8.71 37.82 -18.54
C GLN A 528 -10.19 38.18 -18.64
N GLN A 529 -11.08 37.41 -18.01
CA GLN A 529 -12.52 37.71 -17.96
C GLN A 529 -12.79 39.07 -17.30
N LYS A 530 -12.14 39.39 -16.17
CA LYS A 530 -12.27 40.69 -15.52
C LYS A 530 -11.72 41.84 -16.36
N LYS A 531 -10.58 41.66 -17.03
CA LYS A 531 -10.04 42.65 -17.98
C LYS A 531 -11.02 42.92 -19.14
N ALA A 532 -11.68 41.88 -19.65
CA ALA A 532 -12.72 42.02 -20.67
C ALA A 532 -13.96 42.75 -20.14
N ARG A 533 -14.36 42.50 -18.89
CA ARG A 533 -15.50 43.18 -18.23
C ARG A 533 -15.22 44.61 -17.77
N LYS A 534 -13.95 45.03 -17.65
CA LYS A 534 -13.57 46.34 -17.12
C LYS A 534 -14.26 47.52 -17.82
N LYS A 535 -14.39 47.45 -19.16
CA LYS A 535 -15.04 48.52 -19.93
C LYS A 535 -16.52 48.69 -19.56
N LEU A 536 -17.22 47.59 -19.30
CA LEU A 536 -18.62 47.60 -18.87
C LEU A 536 -18.75 48.11 -17.43
N GLU A 537 -17.81 47.74 -16.55
CA GLU A 537 -17.82 48.18 -15.15
C GLU A 537 -17.52 49.69 -15.00
N ASP A 538 -16.59 50.21 -15.82
CA ASP A 538 -16.31 51.64 -15.90
C ASP A 538 -17.56 52.41 -16.36
N GLN A 539 -18.33 51.87 -17.32
CA GLN A 539 -19.61 52.45 -17.76
C GLN A 539 -20.69 52.40 -16.67
N LYS A 540 -20.84 51.26 -15.98
CA LYS A 540 -21.78 51.12 -14.84
C LYS A 540 -21.47 52.13 -13.73
N THR A 541 -20.19 52.28 -13.40
CA THR A 541 -19.72 53.26 -12.41
C THR A 541 -20.05 54.70 -12.84
N GLU A 542 -19.90 55.02 -14.13
CA GLU A 542 -20.27 56.34 -14.65
C GLU A 542 -21.78 56.61 -14.51
N PHE A 543 -22.63 55.62 -14.82
CA PHE A 543 -24.08 55.76 -14.61
C PHE A 543 -24.43 55.92 -13.13
N GLU A 544 -23.84 55.10 -12.25
CA GLU A 544 -24.05 55.19 -10.81
C GLU A 544 -23.68 56.58 -10.26
N ASN A 545 -22.62 57.19 -10.80
CA ASN A 545 -22.19 58.54 -10.42
C ASN A 545 -23.18 59.61 -10.88
N LYS A 546 -23.65 59.55 -12.13
CA LYS A 546 -24.62 60.50 -12.69
C LYS A 546 -25.98 60.40 -11.99
N LEU A 547 -26.43 59.19 -11.68
CA LEU A 547 -27.66 58.96 -10.92
C LEU A 547 -27.56 59.54 -9.50
N LEU A 548 -26.40 59.39 -8.85
CA LEU A 548 -26.18 59.95 -7.51
C LEU A 548 -26.23 61.49 -7.51
N GLU A 549 -25.61 62.12 -8.50
CA GLU A 549 -25.62 63.57 -8.68
C GLU A 549 -27.04 64.09 -8.94
N LYS A 550 -27.76 63.49 -9.90
CA LYS A 550 -29.16 63.84 -10.21
C LYS A 550 -30.08 63.65 -8.99
N SER A 551 -29.90 62.59 -8.21
CA SER A 551 -30.62 62.39 -6.94
C SER A 551 -30.32 63.47 -5.90
N LYS A 552 -29.07 63.92 -5.79
CA LYS A 552 -28.64 65.00 -4.88
C LYS A 552 -29.24 66.35 -5.29
N GLU A 553 -29.22 66.67 -6.59
CA GLU A 553 -29.81 67.89 -7.15
C GLU A 553 -31.34 67.93 -6.96
N LEU A 554 -32.03 66.83 -7.28
CA LEU A 554 -33.48 66.73 -7.09
C LEU A 554 -33.86 66.90 -5.62
N ALA A 555 -33.10 66.28 -4.71
CA ALA A 555 -33.32 66.44 -3.28
C ALA A 555 -33.16 67.90 -2.85
N GLN A 556 -32.12 68.59 -3.33
CA GLN A 556 -31.90 70.01 -3.01
C GLN A 556 -33.03 70.92 -3.52
N GLN A 557 -33.65 70.60 -4.66
CA GLN A 557 -34.78 71.35 -5.22
C GLN A 557 -36.09 71.17 -4.43
N LEU A 558 -36.25 70.03 -3.75
CA LEU A 558 -37.49 69.60 -3.09
C LEU A 558 -37.44 69.65 -1.56
N LYS A 559 -36.25 69.71 -0.95
CA LYS A 559 -35.97 69.69 0.50
C LYS A 559 -36.85 70.62 1.35
N ASP A 560 -37.20 71.79 0.79
CA ASP A 560 -38.01 72.81 1.49
C ASP A 560 -39.47 72.90 1.00
N LYS A 561 -39.85 72.12 -0.02
CA LYS A 561 -41.14 72.25 -0.72
C LYS A 561 -42.14 71.13 -0.42
N ILE A 562 -41.65 69.92 -0.13
CA ILE A 562 -42.50 68.73 0.02
C ILE A 562 -42.07 67.98 1.28
N LYS A 563 -43.02 67.75 2.20
CA LYS A 563 -42.81 66.99 3.45
C LYS A 563 -43.51 65.62 3.46
N ASP A 564 -44.37 65.38 2.47
CA ASP A 564 -45.10 64.13 2.33
C ASP A 564 -44.26 63.08 1.60
N GLU A 565 -44.16 61.89 2.19
CA GLU A 565 -43.24 60.83 1.75
C GLU A 565 -43.77 60.12 0.49
N GLU A 566 -45.09 60.02 0.35
CA GLU A 566 -45.77 59.45 -0.82
C GLU A 566 -45.64 60.37 -2.04
N GLU A 567 -45.68 61.68 -1.82
CA GLU A 567 -45.46 62.69 -2.85
C GLU A 567 -43.99 62.78 -3.29
N LEU A 568 -43.02 62.66 -2.38
CA LEU A 568 -41.59 62.56 -2.73
C LEU A 568 -41.32 61.34 -3.63
N GLU A 569 -41.93 60.21 -3.33
CA GLU A 569 -41.82 58.99 -4.12
C GLU A 569 -42.41 59.17 -5.53
N LYS A 570 -43.57 59.83 -5.65
CA LYS A 570 -44.16 60.17 -6.96
C LYS A 570 -43.26 61.08 -7.79
N GLN A 571 -42.66 62.10 -7.16
CA GLN A 571 -41.76 63.03 -7.85
C GLN A 571 -40.50 62.30 -8.35
N PHE A 572 -39.87 61.48 -7.52
CA PHE A 572 -38.73 60.65 -7.92
C PHE A 572 -39.09 59.73 -9.11
N ASN A 573 -40.22 59.04 -9.00
CA ASN A 573 -40.68 58.11 -10.05
C ASN A 573 -41.04 58.81 -11.37
N SER A 574 -41.41 60.10 -11.32
CA SER A 574 -41.70 60.89 -12.51
C SER A 574 -40.44 61.23 -13.32
N VAL A 575 -39.30 61.43 -12.65
CA VAL A 575 -38.02 61.80 -13.29
C VAL A 575 -37.14 60.59 -13.57
N TRP A 576 -37.31 59.49 -12.83
CA TRP A 576 -36.52 58.27 -12.97
C TRP A 576 -36.49 57.73 -14.40
N ARG A 577 -37.66 57.56 -15.03
CA ARG A 577 -37.76 57.09 -16.42
C ARG A 577 -37.02 58.00 -17.42
N HIS A 578 -37.00 59.31 -17.15
CA HIS A 578 -36.27 60.27 -17.98
C HIS A 578 -34.76 60.11 -17.79
N TRP A 579 -34.29 59.96 -16.55
CA TRP A 579 -32.87 59.74 -16.26
C TRP A 579 -32.35 58.44 -16.88
N VAL A 580 -33.10 57.34 -16.78
CA VAL A 580 -32.74 56.07 -17.41
C VAL A 580 -32.64 56.25 -18.93
N SER A 581 -33.64 56.87 -19.57
CA SER A 581 -33.63 57.12 -21.02
C SER A 581 -32.52 58.07 -21.48
N GLU A 582 -32.15 59.07 -20.67
CA GLU A 582 -31.08 60.01 -20.97
C GLU A 582 -29.70 59.33 -20.91
N LEU A 583 -29.49 58.50 -19.88
CA LEU A 583 -28.22 57.79 -19.67
C LEU A 583 -28.00 56.67 -20.69
N THR A 584 -29.06 56.09 -21.26
CA THR A 584 -28.97 55.01 -22.26
C THR A 584 -29.04 55.48 -23.72
N ALA A 585 -29.30 56.77 -23.99
CA ALA A 585 -29.56 57.29 -25.34
C ALA A 585 -28.41 57.10 -26.35
N ASP A 586 -27.15 57.12 -25.87
CA ASP A 586 -25.95 57.07 -26.71
C ASP A 586 -25.35 55.65 -26.86
N ILE A 587 -26.01 54.62 -26.30
CA ILE A 587 -25.46 53.26 -26.27
C ILE A 587 -25.88 52.50 -27.53
N LYS A 588 -24.90 52.12 -28.36
CA LYS A 588 -25.13 51.17 -29.48
C LYS A 588 -25.11 49.73 -28.94
N PRO A 589 -26.02 48.84 -29.37
CA PRO A 589 -25.93 47.43 -29.05
C PRO A 589 -24.60 46.87 -29.58
N THR A 590 -23.78 46.30 -28.71
CA THR A 590 -22.58 45.55 -29.12
C THR A 590 -23.00 44.22 -29.72
N GLU A 591 -22.77 44.03 -31.03
CA GLU A 591 -23.17 42.83 -31.80
C GLU A 591 -22.34 41.57 -31.53
N ASP A 592 -21.36 41.62 -30.65
CA ASP A 592 -20.49 40.48 -30.38
C ASP A 592 -20.43 40.30 -28.87
N ILE A 593 -21.25 39.39 -28.35
CA ILE A 593 -21.11 38.60 -27.12
C ILE A 593 -22.54 38.15 -26.70
N ASN A 594 -22.80 36.84 -26.80
CA ASN A 594 -23.95 36.18 -26.20
C ASN A 594 -23.80 36.27 -24.66
N LEU A 595 -24.44 37.24 -24.00
CA LEU A 595 -24.51 37.31 -22.54
C LEU A 595 -25.94 37.60 -22.10
N GLU A 596 -26.35 36.86 -21.07
CA GLU A 596 -27.66 36.86 -20.41
C GLU A 596 -28.17 38.25 -19.99
N ASP A 597 -29.48 38.33 -19.75
CA ASP A 597 -30.34 39.52 -19.52
C ASP A 597 -29.83 40.60 -18.54
N GLU A 598 -28.78 40.35 -17.73
CA GLU A 598 -28.20 41.32 -16.78
C GLU A 598 -27.29 42.40 -17.42
N ASN A 599 -26.96 42.29 -18.70
CA ASN A 599 -26.05 43.22 -19.38
C ASN A 599 -26.74 44.27 -20.26
N ASP A 600 -28.08 44.33 -20.26
CA ASP A 600 -28.81 45.47 -20.81
C ASP A 600 -28.64 46.69 -19.87
N PRO A 601 -28.01 47.79 -20.33
CA PRO A 601 -27.85 49.01 -19.53
C PRO A 601 -29.17 49.53 -18.97
N GLN A 602 -30.28 49.33 -19.68
CA GLN A 602 -31.59 49.77 -19.23
C GLN A 602 -32.12 48.92 -18.06
N MET A 603 -32.05 47.59 -18.15
CA MET A 603 -32.36 46.70 -17.02
C MET A 603 -31.45 46.92 -15.81
N PHE A 604 -30.15 47.11 -16.02
CA PHE A 604 -29.20 47.40 -14.93
C PHE A 604 -29.61 48.66 -14.16
N LEU A 605 -29.93 49.74 -14.87
CA LEU A 605 -30.37 50.98 -14.22
C LEU A 605 -31.69 50.78 -13.50
N GLU A 606 -32.68 50.13 -14.11
CA GLU A 606 -33.97 49.89 -13.46
C GLU A 606 -33.85 49.06 -12.18
N ASN A 607 -32.94 48.09 -12.12
CA ASN A 607 -32.65 47.32 -10.90
C ASN A 607 -32.05 48.19 -9.77
N LYS A 608 -31.54 49.38 -10.06
CA LYS A 608 -30.96 50.32 -9.09
C LYS A 608 -31.97 51.35 -8.57
N ARG A 609 -33.19 51.37 -9.10
CA ARG A 609 -34.22 52.38 -8.77
C ARG A 609 -34.46 52.53 -7.28
N ASP A 610 -34.70 51.43 -6.57
CA ASP A 610 -35.03 51.46 -5.15
C ASP A 610 -33.87 52.01 -4.31
N GLN A 611 -32.64 51.66 -4.69
CA GLN A 611 -31.42 52.16 -4.06
C GLN A 611 -31.31 53.69 -4.19
N TYR A 612 -31.46 54.22 -5.40
CA TYR A 612 -31.35 55.66 -5.64
C TYR A 612 -32.54 56.46 -5.13
N SER A 613 -33.73 55.85 -5.06
CA SER A 613 -34.90 56.43 -4.38
C SER A 613 -34.63 56.61 -2.89
N ASN A 614 -34.08 55.59 -2.23
CA ASN A 614 -33.71 55.66 -0.81
C ASN A 614 -32.64 56.74 -0.55
N ILE A 615 -31.62 56.83 -1.41
CA ILE A 615 -30.59 57.88 -1.34
C ILE A 615 -31.21 59.28 -1.47
N PHE A 616 -32.09 59.48 -2.46
CA PHE A 616 -32.83 60.72 -2.66
C PHE A 616 -33.66 61.10 -1.43
N ARG A 617 -34.40 60.15 -0.85
CA ARG A 617 -35.19 60.38 0.39
C ARG A 617 -34.29 60.73 1.57
N SER A 618 -33.13 60.09 1.70
CA SER A 618 -32.14 60.40 2.75
C SER A 618 -31.65 61.86 2.65
N PHE A 619 -31.30 62.33 1.44
CA PHE A 619 -30.94 63.73 1.22
C PHE A 619 -32.11 64.70 1.50
N CYS A 620 -33.35 64.35 1.14
CA CYS A 620 -34.54 65.18 1.43
C CYS A 620 -34.81 65.32 2.93
N ARG A 621 -34.49 64.30 3.74
CA ARG A 621 -34.58 64.34 5.22
C ARG A 621 -33.50 65.21 5.86
N GLY A 622 -32.56 65.73 5.08
CA GLY A 622 -31.46 66.56 5.56
C GLY A 622 -30.26 65.79 6.10
N SER A 623 -30.15 64.49 5.78
CA SER A 623 -28.95 63.69 6.07
C SER A 623 -27.69 64.35 5.51
N SER A 624 -26.57 64.26 6.24
CA SER A 624 -25.28 64.72 5.74
C SER A 624 -24.71 63.75 4.70
N SER A 625 -23.79 64.22 3.86
CA SER A 625 -23.09 63.38 2.89
C SER A 625 -22.34 62.21 3.53
N ALA A 626 -21.92 62.34 4.80
CA ALA A 626 -21.32 61.26 5.58
C ALA A 626 -22.31 60.12 5.91
N VAL A 627 -23.58 60.46 6.21
CA VAL A 627 -24.63 59.46 6.47
C VAL A 627 -24.95 58.68 5.20
N VAL A 628 -25.14 59.39 4.08
CA VAL A 628 -25.47 58.77 2.79
C VAL A 628 -24.31 57.90 2.28
N LEU A 629 -23.06 58.35 2.43
CA LEU A 629 -21.91 57.52 2.11
C LEU A 629 -21.84 56.27 2.99
N GLY A 630 -22.17 56.39 4.28
CA GLY A 630 -22.29 55.26 5.20
C GLY A 630 -23.32 54.23 4.74
N GLU A 631 -24.52 54.67 4.37
CA GLU A 631 -25.60 53.83 3.82
C GLU A 631 -25.15 53.10 2.54
N LEU A 632 -24.50 53.82 1.62
CA LEU A 632 -23.99 53.25 0.36
C LEU A 632 -22.90 52.18 0.59
N ILE A 633 -21.98 52.44 1.53
CA ILE A 633 -20.96 51.48 1.94
C ILE A 633 -21.63 50.22 2.51
N CYS A 634 -22.64 50.37 3.36
CA CYS A 634 -23.36 49.23 3.94
C CYS A 634 -24.08 48.38 2.88
N GLU A 635 -24.72 48.98 1.89
CA GLU A 635 -25.35 48.24 0.79
C GLU A 635 -24.31 47.43 -0.01
N LYS A 636 -23.15 48.02 -0.34
CA LYS A 636 -22.06 47.29 -1.01
C LYS A 636 -21.45 46.20 -0.12
N LEU A 637 -21.30 46.47 1.19
CA LEU A 637 -20.81 45.49 2.16
C LEU A 637 -21.78 44.33 2.37
N LYS A 638 -23.09 44.52 2.18
CA LYS A 638 -24.08 43.47 2.42
C LYS A 638 -23.82 42.25 1.54
N VAL A 639 -23.71 42.44 0.23
CA VAL A 639 -23.47 41.34 -0.73
C VAL A 639 -22.11 40.69 -0.48
N SER A 640 -21.06 41.50 -0.32
CA SER A 640 -19.70 40.97 -0.16
C SER A 640 -19.45 40.30 1.19
N THR A 641 -20.14 40.74 2.26
CA THR A 641 -20.10 40.08 3.57
C THR A 641 -20.74 38.70 3.50
N VAL A 642 -21.91 38.57 2.86
CA VAL A 642 -22.59 37.28 2.70
C VAL A 642 -21.72 36.33 1.87
N GLU A 643 -21.17 36.79 0.75
CA GLU A 643 -20.26 35.98 -0.08
C GLU A 643 -19.01 35.54 0.70
N ALA A 644 -18.35 36.45 1.41
CA ALA A 644 -17.15 36.16 2.18
C ALA A 644 -17.41 35.15 3.31
N VAL A 645 -18.52 35.32 4.04
CA VAL A 645 -18.94 34.39 5.09
C VAL A 645 -19.28 33.02 4.51
N CYS A 646 -20.00 32.95 3.38
CA CYS A 646 -20.35 31.67 2.74
C CYS A 646 -19.11 30.91 2.26
N ASN A 647 -18.22 31.59 1.54
CA ASN A 647 -16.98 30.98 1.04
C ASN A 647 -16.09 30.50 2.20
N LYS A 648 -15.97 31.30 3.27
CA LYS A 648 -15.18 30.91 4.46
C LYS A 648 -15.82 29.74 5.21
N THR A 649 -17.14 29.75 5.37
CA THR A 649 -17.91 28.67 5.99
C THR A 649 -17.80 27.38 5.20
N ALA A 650 -17.82 27.44 3.86
CA ALA A 650 -17.63 26.25 3.02
C ALA A 650 -16.24 25.61 3.22
N ILE A 651 -15.18 26.42 3.27
CA ILE A 651 -13.81 25.95 3.54
C ILE A 651 -13.70 25.32 4.94
N ASP A 652 -14.22 26.01 5.96
CA ASP A 652 -14.12 25.53 7.34
C ASP A 652 -14.96 24.27 7.61
N LEU A 653 -16.13 24.15 6.97
CA LEU A 653 -16.94 22.93 7.04
C LEU A 653 -16.26 21.74 6.35
N ALA A 654 -15.71 21.94 5.15
CA ALA A 654 -14.95 20.90 4.48
C ALA A 654 -13.73 20.46 5.32
N GLY A 655 -13.03 21.42 5.93
CA GLY A 655 -11.93 21.14 6.86
C GLY A 655 -12.39 20.37 8.11
N GLU A 656 -13.50 20.79 8.73
CA GLU A 656 -14.07 20.11 9.90
C GLU A 656 -14.48 18.67 9.59
N MET A 657 -15.13 18.44 8.45
CA MET A 657 -15.51 17.09 8.04
C MET A 657 -14.28 16.23 7.72
N ARG A 658 -13.23 16.79 7.11
CA ARG A 658 -11.96 16.06 6.90
C ARG A 658 -11.33 15.59 8.21
N CYS A 659 -11.42 16.40 9.26
CA CYS A 659 -10.83 16.07 10.56
C CYS A 659 -11.70 15.13 11.39
N SER A 660 -13.03 15.30 11.36
CA SER A 660 -13.93 14.67 12.33
C SER A 660 -14.86 13.60 11.75
N PHE A 661 -15.10 13.59 10.44
CA PHE A 661 -16.02 12.64 9.81
C PHE A 661 -15.29 11.36 9.37
N PRO A 662 -15.61 10.18 9.94
CA PRO A 662 -14.84 8.96 9.73
C PRO A 662 -14.64 8.53 8.27
N ALA A 663 -15.60 8.79 7.38
CA ALA A 663 -15.47 8.41 5.97
C ALA A 663 -14.51 9.30 5.18
N PHE A 664 -14.28 10.54 5.63
CA PHE A 664 -13.45 11.53 4.95
C PHE A 664 -12.10 11.76 5.63
N SER A 665 -11.95 11.26 6.86
CA SER A 665 -10.68 11.17 7.57
C SER A 665 -9.91 9.93 7.12
N GLY A 666 -8.58 10.00 7.06
CA GLY A 666 -7.74 8.87 6.64
C GLY A 666 -7.55 8.73 5.13
N ASN A 667 -7.22 7.50 4.69
CA ASN A 667 -6.73 7.23 3.34
C ASN A 667 -7.85 6.89 2.31
N ARG A 668 -7.44 6.66 1.05
CA ARG A 668 -8.36 6.35 -0.06
C ARG A 668 -9.13 5.04 0.18
N LEU A 669 -8.44 4.05 0.75
CA LEU A 669 -9.03 2.77 1.12
C LEU A 669 -10.09 2.95 2.21
N ASN A 670 -9.90 3.87 3.17
CA ASN A 670 -10.89 4.17 4.19
C ASN A 670 -12.17 4.78 3.60
N LEU A 671 -12.04 5.69 2.63
CA LEU A 671 -13.20 6.23 1.90
C LEU A 671 -13.93 5.10 1.16
N GLU A 672 -13.19 4.26 0.43
CA GLU A 672 -13.77 3.13 -0.30
C GLU A 672 -14.50 2.16 0.63
N LYS A 673 -13.92 1.85 1.79
CA LYS A 673 -14.56 1.06 2.85
C LYS A 673 -15.91 1.64 3.27
N HIS A 674 -15.99 2.95 3.53
CA HIS A 674 -17.25 3.57 3.96
C HIS A 674 -18.30 3.63 2.83
N VAL A 675 -17.85 3.81 1.58
CA VAL A 675 -18.73 3.73 0.40
C VAL A 675 -19.30 2.31 0.26
N LEU A 676 -18.46 1.28 0.34
CA LEU A 676 -18.89 -0.12 0.31
C LEU A 676 -19.82 -0.45 1.47
N LYS A 677 -19.50 0.00 2.69
CA LYS A 677 -20.39 -0.18 3.83
C LYS A 677 -21.77 0.44 3.59
N SER A 678 -21.83 1.66 3.05
CA SER A 678 -23.10 2.32 2.70
C SER A 678 -23.88 1.53 1.64
N LEU A 679 -23.21 1.01 0.62
CA LEU A 679 -23.82 0.14 -0.40
C LEU A 679 -24.40 -1.14 0.21
N ALA A 680 -23.65 -1.81 1.08
CA ALA A 680 -24.13 -3.00 1.78
C ALA A 680 -25.29 -2.72 2.74
N GLU A 681 -25.33 -1.54 3.36
CA GLU A 681 -26.45 -1.14 4.22
C GLU A 681 -27.72 -0.82 3.42
N LYS A 682 -27.58 -0.19 2.25
CA LYS A 682 -28.69 0.14 1.35
C LYS A 682 -29.24 -1.08 0.60
N GLU A 683 -28.40 -2.09 0.34
CA GLU A 683 -28.71 -3.29 -0.45
C GLU A 683 -29.40 -3.01 -1.80
N ASN A 684 -29.05 -1.88 -2.42
CA ASN A 684 -29.60 -1.48 -3.71
C ASN A 684 -28.66 -1.91 -4.85
N PHE A 685 -29.12 -2.81 -5.71
CA PHE A 685 -28.32 -3.34 -6.81
C PHE A 685 -27.89 -2.28 -7.82
N ASP A 686 -28.74 -1.31 -8.15
CA ASP A 686 -28.43 -0.25 -9.11
C ASP A 686 -27.34 0.69 -8.59
N ASP A 687 -27.33 0.96 -7.27
CA ASP A 687 -26.26 1.70 -6.61
C ASP A 687 -24.92 0.95 -6.70
N PHE A 688 -24.94 -0.37 -6.49
CA PHE A 688 -23.76 -1.23 -6.67
C PHE A 688 -23.24 -1.19 -8.12
N ILE A 689 -24.12 -1.34 -9.11
CA ILE A 689 -23.75 -1.30 -10.52
C ILE A 689 -23.19 0.07 -10.90
N THR A 690 -23.79 1.15 -10.42
CA THR A 690 -23.29 2.52 -10.63
C THR A 690 -21.88 2.67 -10.05
N TYR A 691 -21.63 2.15 -8.85
CA TYR A 691 -20.29 2.13 -8.27
C TYR A 691 -19.29 1.25 -9.04
N ILE A 692 -19.72 0.10 -9.58
CA ILE A 692 -18.87 -0.80 -10.34
C ILE A 692 -18.51 -0.22 -11.72
N GLN A 693 -19.43 0.44 -12.42
CA GLN A 693 -19.21 0.96 -13.77
C GLN A 693 -18.71 2.41 -13.78
N HIS A 694 -19.18 3.23 -12.84
CA HIS A 694 -18.87 4.66 -12.73
C HIS A 694 -18.45 5.01 -11.29
N PRO A 695 -17.35 4.41 -10.78
CA PRO A 695 -16.96 4.52 -9.38
C PRO A 695 -16.74 5.97 -8.92
N ARG A 696 -16.23 6.84 -9.80
CA ARG A 696 -16.04 8.25 -9.50
C ARG A 696 -17.35 8.96 -9.24
N GLU A 697 -18.31 8.81 -10.14
CA GLU A 697 -19.62 9.46 -10.04
C GLU A 697 -20.39 9.00 -8.79
N HIS A 698 -20.32 7.71 -8.48
CA HIS A 698 -20.94 7.19 -7.26
C HIS A 698 -20.32 7.77 -5.98
N VAL A 699 -18.98 7.85 -5.92
CA VAL A 699 -18.29 8.44 -4.76
C VAL A 699 -18.58 9.94 -4.64
N GLU A 700 -18.67 10.67 -5.75
CA GLU A 700 -19.08 12.08 -5.74
C GLU A 700 -20.51 12.24 -5.19
N SER A 701 -21.44 11.36 -5.58
CA SER A 701 -22.80 11.34 -5.03
C SER A 701 -22.82 11.02 -3.54
N PHE A 702 -22.04 10.02 -3.11
CA PHE A 702 -21.87 9.67 -1.70
C PHE A 702 -21.38 10.88 -0.88
N ILE A 703 -20.35 11.58 -1.36
CA ILE A 703 -19.84 12.78 -0.67
C ILE A 703 -20.94 13.84 -0.54
N LYS A 704 -21.70 14.11 -1.60
CA LYS A 704 -22.81 15.09 -1.58
C LYS A 704 -23.90 14.70 -0.57
N GLU A 705 -24.27 13.42 -0.53
CA GLU A 705 -25.26 12.89 0.42
C GLU A 705 -24.79 13.07 1.87
N GLU A 706 -23.56 12.65 2.18
CA GLU A 706 -23.00 12.72 3.53
C GLU A 706 -22.76 14.16 3.99
N VAL A 707 -22.32 15.06 3.11
CA VAL A 707 -22.22 16.50 3.41
C VAL A 707 -23.58 17.09 3.72
N LYS A 708 -24.61 16.75 2.95
CA LYS A 708 -25.98 17.22 3.19
C LYS A 708 -26.50 16.71 4.54
N LYS A 709 -26.29 15.43 4.88
CA LYS A 709 -26.66 14.87 6.19
C LYS A 709 -25.91 15.57 7.33
N TYR A 710 -24.60 15.73 7.19
CA TYR A 710 -23.78 16.39 8.21
C TYR A 710 -24.26 17.82 8.50
N ILE A 711 -24.50 18.60 7.46
CA ILE A 711 -24.90 20.01 7.56
C ILE A 711 -26.33 20.17 8.09
N PHE A 712 -27.29 19.40 7.57
CA PHE A 712 -28.71 19.66 7.79
C PHE A 712 -29.39 18.73 8.79
N THR A 713 -28.79 17.58 9.12
CA THR A 713 -29.40 16.59 10.03
C THR A 713 -28.55 16.28 11.26
N GLU A 714 -27.29 15.87 11.09
CA GLU A 714 -26.52 15.25 12.19
C GLU A 714 -25.73 16.25 13.05
N HIS A 715 -25.17 17.30 12.44
CA HIS A 715 -24.25 18.22 13.11
C HIS A 715 -24.67 19.70 12.96
N LYS A 716 -25.97 19.95 12.84
CA LYS A 716 -26.55 21.28 12.58
C LYS A 716 -26.03 22.36 13.54
N ASP A 717 -25.97 22.09 14.85
CA ASP A 717 -25.51 23.08 15.85
C ASP A 717 -24.03 23.44 15.66
N LYS A 718 -23.19 22.45 15.34
CA LYS A 718 -21.76 22.65 15.09
C LYS A 718 -21.55 23.48 13.82
N THR A 719 -22.31 23.18 12.77
CA THR A 719 -22.30 23.93 11.51
C THR A 719 -22.75 25.38 11.71
N LEU A 720 -23.81 25.63 12.49
CA LEU A 720 -24.26 26.98 12.84
C LEU A 720 -23.21 27.73 13.68
N ASN A 721 -22.49 27.05 14.56
CA ASN A 721 -21.41 27.67 15.34
C ASN A 721 -20.23 28.10 14.46
N ILE A 722 -19.86 27.29 13.45
CA ILE A 722 -18.84 27.65 12.45
C ILE A 722 -19.27 28.90 11.67
N GLN A 723 -20.52 28.93 11.18
CA GLN A 723 -21.06 30.11 10.49
C GLN A 723 -21.02 31.36 11.38
N LYS A 724 -21.50 31.27 12.63
CA LYS A 724 -21.48 32.40 13.58
C LYS A 724 -20.07 32.91 13.85
N LYS A 725 -19.11 32.01 14.04
CA LYS A 725 -17.70 32.37 14.20
C LYS A 725 -17.18 33.13 12.99
N ASN A 726 -17.48 32.64 11.78
CA ASN A 726 -17.06 33.27 10.54
C ASN A 726 -17.70 34.64 10.31
N VAL A 727 -18.97 34.82 10.73
CA VAL A 727 -19.62 36.14 10.72
C VAL A 727 -18.89 37.11 11.66
N GLU A 728 -18.53 36.67 12.86
CA GLU A 728 -17.82 37.52 13.83
C GLU A 728 -16.40 37.86 13.35
N ASP A 729 -15.67 36.91 12.77
CA ASP A 729 -14.34 37.13 12.20
C ASP A 729 -14.38 38.19 11.08
N ILE A 730 -15.41 38.16 10.23
CA ILE A 730 -15.62 39.15 9.17
C ILE A 730 -16.03 40.52 9.73
N LYS A 731 -16.91 40.55 10.75
CA LYS A 731 -17.29 41.78 11.45
C LYS A 731 -16.07 42.48 12.04
N GLU A 732 -15.23 41.75 12.77
CA GLU A 732 -14.00 42.29 13.39
C GLU A 732 -13.01 42.80 12.33
N LEU A 733 -12.91 42.12 11.18
CA LEU A 733 -12.10 42.60 10.05
C LEU A 733 -12.58 43.97 9.56
N VAL A 734 -13.88 44.13 9.33
CA VAL A 734 -14.46 45.39 8.83
C VAL A 734 -14.33 46.51 9.87
N ILE A 735 -14.64 46.25 11.14
CA ILE A 735 -14.50 47.23 12.23
C ILE A 735 -13.06 47.72 12.35
N ARG A 736 -12.09 46.79 12.31
CA ARG A 736 -10.66 47.16 12.35
C ARG A 736 -10.27 48.00 11.15
N ALA A 737 -10.74 47.65 9.94
CA ALA A 737 -10.48 48.42 8.74
C ALA A 737 -11.06 49.84 8.81
N LEU A 738 -12.29 49.98 9.31
CA LEU A 738 -12.94 51.27 9.54
C LEU A 738 -12.13 52.14 10.51
N PHE A 739 -11.69 51.55 11.63
CA PHE A 739 -10.88 52.26 12.62
C PHE A 739 -9.55 52.74 12.01
N THR A 740 -8.81 51.85 11.34
CA THR A 740 -7.52 52.18 10.74
C THR A 740 -7.64 53.25 9.64
N ALA A 741 -8.63 53.15 8.76
CA ALA A 741 -8.86 54.14 7.71
C ALA A 741 -9.21 55.53 8.29
N THR A 742 -10.07 55.54 9.33
CA THR A 742 -10.50 56.77 10.01
C THR A 742 -9.37 57.46 10.75
N GLU A 743 -8.51 56.71 11.45
CA GLU A 743 -7.36 57.31 12.12
C GLU A 743 -6.32 57.82 11.13
N LYS A 744 -6.08 57.09 10.02
CA LYS A 744 -5.13 57.51 8.99
C LYS A 744 -5.54 58.83 8.33
N VAL A 745 -6.82 58.97 7.94
CA VAL A 745 -7.30 60.20 7.29
C VAL A 745 -7.20 61.41 8.23
N LYS A 746 -7.49 61.24 9.53
CA LYS A 746 -7.35 62.32 10.52
C LYS A 746 -5.90 62.76 10.71
N VAL A 747 -4.99 61.80 10.91
CA VAL A 747 -3.57 62.08 11.17
C VAL A 747 -2.94 62.79 9.97
N GLN A 748 -3.28 62.36 8.76
CA GLN A 748 -2.70 62.91 7.53
C GLN A 748 -3.48 64.08 6.95
N ARG A 749 -4.60 64.48 7.58
CA ARG A 749 -5.54 65.49 7.07
C ARG A 749 -5.97 65.20 5.62
N GLY A 750 -6.28 63.93 5.36
CA GLY A 750 -6.72 63.45 4.05
C GLY A 750 -8.19 63.77 3.76
N ASP A 751 -8.63 63.36 2.58
CA ASP A 751 -9.98 63.51 2.07
C ASP A 751 -10.75 62.16 2.02
N THR A 752 -11.98 62.22 1.52
CA THR A 752 -12.84 61.04 1.34
C THR A 752 -12.22 59.99 0.43
N ASP A 753 -11.44 60.40 -0.57
CA ASP A 753 -10.75 59.49 -1.49
C ASP A 753 -9.67 58.69 -0.78
N MET A 754 -8.86 59.36 0.05
CA MET A 754 -7.86 58.71 0.88
C MET A 754 -8.49 57.71 1.85
N TRP A 755 -9.61 58.07 2.50
CA TRP A 755 -10.31 57.17 3.42
C TRP A 755 -10.84 55.92 2.70
N LEU A 756 -11.52 56.09 1.56
CA LEU A 756 -12.09 54.99 0.77
C LEU A 756 -10.99 54.05 0.24
N LYS A 757 -9.87 54.60 -0.24
CA LYS A 757 -8.72 53.80 -0.70
C LYS A 757 -8.12 52.98 0.43
N GLU A 758 -7.93 53.59 1.60
CA GLU A 758 -7.38 52.86 2.75
C GLU A 758 -8.32 51.77 3.22
N PHE A 759 -9.60 52.09 3.43
CA PHE A 759 -10.62 51.13 3.86
C PHE A 759 -10.70 49.94 2.89
N SER A 760 -10.85 50.22 1.59
CA SER A 760 -10.91 49.19 0.54
C SER A 760 -9.64 48.32 0.54
N SER A 761 -8.46 48.92 0.73
CA SER A 761 -7.20 48.19 0.75
C SER A 761 -7.05 47.22 1.92
N LEU A 762 -7.72 47.48 3.05
CA LEU A 762 -7.66 46.66 4.26
C LEU A 762 -8.62 45.48 4.24
N ILE A 763 -9.72 45.57 3.47
CA ILE A 763 -10.74 44.50 3.38
C ILE A 763 -10.61 43.63 2.11
N LYS A 764 -9.90 44.10 1.08
CA LYS A 764 -9.75 43.42 -0.22
C LYS A 764 -9.19 42.00 -0.17
N ASP A 765 -8.56 41.59 0.93
CA ASP A 765 -7.96 40.25 1.08
C ASP A 765 -9.01 39.16 1.35
N LYS A 766 -10.20 39.56 1.80
CA LYS A 766 -11.25 38.64 2.26
C LYS A 766 -12.61 38.89 1.62
N MET A 767 -12.83 40.08 1.08
CA MET A 767 -14.11 40.49 0.51
C MET A 767 -13.90 41.38 -0.71
N THR A 768 -14.84 41.30 -1.64
CA THR A 768 -14.98 42.21 -2.78
C THR A 768 -15.56 43.53 -2.29
N PHE A 769 -15.02 44.66 -2.74
CA PHE A 769 -15.57 45.97 -2.42
C PHE A 769 -15.39 46.88 -3.63
N ASP A 770 -16.50 47.20 -4.29
CA ASP A 770 -16.47 48.01 -5.49
C ASP A 770 -16.13 49.47 -5.18
N THR A 771 -15.49 50.13 -6.13
CA THR A 771 -15.06 51.52 -5.95
C THR A 771 -16.28 52.43 -5.83
N ILE A 772 -16.33 53.23 -4.77
CA ILE A 772 -17.30 54.33 -4.62
C ILE A 772 -16.63 55.62 -5.09
N CYS A 773 -17.30 56.38 -5.95
CA CYS A 773 -16.75 57.65 -6.41
C CYS A 773 -16.73 58.69 -5.28
N SER A 774 -15.52 59.09 -4.90
CA SER A 774 -15.27 60.08 -3.85
C SER A 774 -15.73 61.50 -4.24
N GLN A 775 -15.86 61.80 -5.53
CA GLN A 775 -16.17 63.15 -6.04
C GLN A 775 -17.52 63.68 -5.52
N ASN A 776 -18.54 62.80 -5.44
CA ASN A 776 -19.88 63.12 -4.96
C ASN A 776 -19.97 63.39 -3.44
N PHE A 777 -18.88 63.08 -2.72
CA PHE A 777 -18.76 63.12 -1.26
C PHE A 777 -17.53 63.92 -0.81
N SER A 778 -17.05 64.84 -1.64
CA SER A 778 -15.92 65.72 -1.35
C SER A 778 -16.20 66.72 -0.21
N ASP A 779 -17.46 66.89 0.18
CA ASP A 779 -17.93 67.77 1.25
C ASP A 779 -17.86 67.16 2.67
N ILE A 780 -17.42 65.90 2.80
CA ILE A 780 -17.29 65.23 4.10
C ILE A 780 -16.04 65.73 4.85
N SER A 781 -16.25 66.21 6.08
CA SER A 781 -15.18 66.54 7.04
C SER A 781 -15.25 65.76 8.35
N ASP A 782 -16.41 65.18 8.67
CA ASP A 782 -16.64 64.38 9.88
C ASP A 782 -16.56 62.87 9.56
N PHE A 783 -15.34 62.35 9.56
CA PHE A 783 -15.07 60.93 9.35
C PHE A 783 -15.46 60.05 10.55
N GLU A 784 -15.68 60.62 11.74
CA GLU A 784 -16.20 59.85 12.89
C GLU A 784 -17.69 59.56 12.72
N LEU A 785 -18.44 60.52 12.20
CA LEU A 785 -19.83 60.31 11.82
C LEU A 785 -19.93 59.22 10.74
N LEU A 786 -19.09 59.28 9.70
CA LEU A 786 -19.05 58.25 8.66
C LEU A 786 -18.79 56.86 9.25
N LYS A 787 -17.75 56.72 10.08
CA LYS A 787 -17.42 55.46 10.77
C LYS A 787 -18.62 54.93 11.56
N LYS A 788 -19.27 55.78 12.36
CA LYS A 788 -20.41 55.40 13.21
C LYS A 788 -21.61 54.91 12.39
N GLU A 789 -21.89 55.53 11.25
CA GLU A 789 -22.99 55.09 10.39
C GLU A 789 -22.68 53.75 9.71
N VAL A 790 -21.44 53.52 9.27
CA VAL A 790 -21.05 52.20 8.74
C VAL A 790 -21.08 51.13 9.83
N GLU A 791 -20.62 51.42 11.04
CA GLU A 791 -20.71 50.50 12.19
C GLU A 791 -22.17 50.12 12.50
N LYS A 792 -23.09 51.09 12.48
CA LYS A 792 -24.52 50.87 12.69
C LYS A 792 -25.13 49.99 11.61
N GLY A 793 -24.83 50.26 10.32
CA GLY A 793 -25.33 49.43 9.23
C GLY A 793 -24.70 48.02 9.23
N LEU A 794 -23.43 47.89 9.63
CA LEU A 794 -22.76 46.60 9.78
C LEU A 794 -23.45 45.72 10.82
N VAL A 795 -23.96 46.26 11.93
CA VAL A 795 -24.76 45.50 12.91
C VAL A 795 -25.97 44.84 12.24
N SER A 796 -26.67 45.57 11.35
CA SER A 796 -27.80 45.04 10.58
C SER A 796 -27.37 43.94 9.61
N ILE A 797 -26.27 44.14 8.88
CA ILE A 797 -25.71 43.15 7.96
C ILE A 797 -25.34 41.87 8.71
N VAL A 798 -24.68 42.00 9.86
CA VAL A 798 -24.26 40.86 10.71
C VAL A 798 -25.47 40.09 11.24
N THR A 799 -26.54 40.77 11.65
CA THR A 799 -27.75 40.09 12.14
C THR A 799 -28.47 39.32 11.02
N GLU A 800 -28.57 39.91 9.83
CA GLU A 800 -29.13 39.24 8.65
C GLU A 800 -28.24 38.07 8.19
N THR A 801 -26.92 38.27 8.21
CA THR A 801 -25.93 37.24 7.83
C THR A 801 -25.83 36.13 8.87
N SER A 802 -26.18 36.37 10.13
CA SER A 802 -26.20 35.33 11.16
C SER A 802 -27.45 34.45 11.10
N SER A 803 -28.49 34.88 10.36
CA SER A 803 -29.82 34.25 10.36
C SER A 803 -30.19 33.56 9.05
N PHE A 804 -29.38 33.68 7.99
CA PHE A 804 -29.69 33.06 6.69
C PHE A 804 -29.45 31.55 6.68
N SER A 805 -30.26 30.84 5.88
CA SER A 805 -30.13 29.39 5.66
C SER A 805 -28.81 29.05 4.98
N LEU A 806 -28.12 28.03 5.49
CA LEU A 806 -26.92 27.46 4.87
C LEU A 806 -27.14 26.97 3.43
N GLU A 807 -28.39 26.83 2.97
CA GLU A 807 -28.73 26.58 1.57
C GLU A 807 -28.23 27.69 0.63
N LYS A 808 -28.09 28.94 1.09
CA LYS A 808 -27.52 30.03 0.29
C LYS A 808 -26.08 29.75 -0.15
N MET A 809 -25.35 28.85 0.50
CA MET A 809 -24.00 28.46 0.03
C MET A 809 -24.00 27.90 -1.40
N LYS A 810 -25.14 27.39 -1.89
CA LYS A 810 -25.31 26.94 -3.28
C LYS A 810 -25.27 28.07 -4.31
N GLU A 811 -25.55 29.30 -3.87
CA GLU A 811 -25.55 30.50 -4.71
C GLU A 811 -24.12 31.06 -4.90
N PHE A 812 -23.14 30.54 -4.15
CA PHE A 812 -21.77 31.05 -4.16
C PHE A 812 -20.78 30.05 -4.78
N ARG A 813 -19.59 30.57 -5.09
CA ARG A 813 -18.51 29.88 -5.82
C ARG A 813 -18.03 28.61 -5.12
N LEU A 814 -17.91 28.64 -3.79
CA LEU A 814 -17.35 27.53 -3.01
C LEU A 814 -18.46 26.78 -2.28
N GLN A 815 -18.47 25.46 -2.45
CA GLN A 815 -19.39 24.55 -1.77
C GLN A 815 -18.61 23.47 -1.02
N PRO A 816 -19.02 23.09 0.22
CA PRO A 816 -18.28 22.14 1.04
C PRO A 816 -18.09 20.77 0.37
N ASP A 817 -19.12 20.28 -0.29
CA ASP A 817 -19.12 19.03 -1.07
C ASP A 817 -18.19 19.10 -2.26
N GLN A 818 -18.21 20.18 -3.06
CA GLN A 818 -17.29 20.32 -4.18
C GLN A 818 -15.83 20.41 -3.72
N ILE A 819 -15.55 21.08 -2.60
CA ILE A 819 -14.21 21.12 -2.00
C ILE A 819 -13.78 19.71 -1.61
N LEU A 820 -14.65 18.94 -0.96
CA LEU A 820 -14.35 17.56 -0.56
C LEU A 820 -14.18 16.63 -1.77
N ILE A 821 -14.98 16.79 -2.83
CA ILE A 821 -14.84 16.05 -4.10
C ILE A 821 -13.48 16.35 -4.74
N ASP A 822 -13.12 17.62 -4.90
CA ASP A 822 -11.84 18.03 -5.48
C ASP A 822 -10.65 17.52 -4.65
N GLN A 823 -10.85 17.26 -3.35
CA GLN A 823 -9.81 16.73 -2.47
C GLN A 823 -9.77 15.20 -2.41
N LEU A 824 -10.91 14.52 -2.40
CA LEU A 824 -11.04 13.06 -2.20
C LEU A 824 -11.03 12.28 -3.52
N CYS A 825 -11.46 12.92 -4.62
CA CYS A 825 -11.66 12.28 -5.92
C CYS A 825 -10.60 12.64 -6.95
N ARG A 826 -9.65 13.54 -6.64
CA ARG A 826 -8.46 13.77 -7.50
C ARG A 826 -7.40 12.71 -7.24
N CYS A 827 -7.68 11.52 -7.75
CA CYS A 827 -6.89 10.30 -7.64
C CYS A 827 -7.10 9.40 -8.87
N CYS A 828 -6.43 8.25 -8.93
CA CYS A 828 -6.58 7.32 -10.02
C CYS A 828 -7.95 6.62 -9.96
N TRP A 829 -8.65 6.58 -11.10
CA TRP A 829 -9.93 5.87 -11.25
C TRP A 829 -9.89 4.75 -12.28
N VAL A 830 -8.68 4.40 -12.75
CA VAL A 830 -8.51 3.28 -13.68
C VAL A 830 -8.94 1.98 -12.98
N GLN A 831 -9.67 1.15 -13.71
CA GLN A 831 -10.25 -0.09 -13.18
C GLN A 831 -9.51 -1.32 -13.69
N CYS A 832 -9.46 -2.35 -12.84
CA CYS A 832 -8.87 -3.63 -13.18
C CYS A 832 -9.67 -4.24 -14.35
N PRO A 833 -9.01 -4.64 -15.46
CA PRO A 833 -9.71 -5.14 -16.64
C PRO A 833 -10.50 -6.43 -16.38
N PHE A 834 -10.15 -7.17 -15.33
CA PHE A 834 -10.86 -8.38 -14.93
C PHE A 834 -12.06 -8.08 -14.04
N CYS A 835 -11.86 -7.52 -12.84
CA CYS A 835 -12.93 -7.44 -11.84
C CYS A 835 -13.51 -6.04 -11.61
N GLY A 836 -13.05 -5.01 -12.33
CA GLY A 836 -13.54 -3.64 -12.17
C GLY A 836 -13.10 -2.95 -10.87
N ALA A 837 -12.22 -3.56 -10.07
CA ALA A 837 -11.65 -2.92 -8.87
C ALA A 837 -10.87 -1.65 -9.25
N VAL A 838 -11.02 -0.58 -8.46
CA VAL A 838 -10.44 0.73 -8.75
C VAL A 838 -9.01 0.80 -8.21
N CYS A 839 -8.10 1.42 -8.96
CA CYS A 839 -6.73 1.66 -8.48
C CYS A 839 -6.74 2.52 -7.20
N THR A 840 -5.92 2.16 -6.21
CA THR A 840 -5.84 2.91 -4.94
C THR A 840 -4.86 4.07 -4.98
N ASN A 841 -4.15 4.28 -6.10
CA ASN A 841 -3.17 5.35 -6.21
C ASN A 841 -3.85 6.72 -6.13
N THR A 842 -3.32 7.57 -5.26
CA THR A 842 -3.87 8.89 -4.93
C THR A 842 -3.53 9.97 -5.96
N LEU A 843 -2.73 9.66 -6.98
CA LEU A 843 -2.37 10.56 -8.08
C LEU A 843 -3.18 10.25 -9.34
N GLU A 844 -3.74 11.30 -9.95
CA GLU A 844 -4.35 11.21 -11.29
C GLU A 844 -3.27 10.92 -12.33
N ASN A 845 -3.54 10.02 -13.28
CA ASN A 845 -2.66 9.72 -14.41
C ASN A 845 -1.20 9.38 -14.02
N HIS A 846 -1.03 8.71 -12.88
CA HIS A 846 0.30 8.36 -12.39
C HIS A 846 1.06 7.44 -13.35
N ASP A 847 2.38 7.59 -13.38
CA ASP A 847 3.27 6.64 -14.05
C ASP A 847 3.40 5.34 -13.22
N GLY A 848 3.68 4.22 -13.90
CA GLY A 848 3.83 2.89 -13.29
C GLY A 848 2.56 2.04 -13.27
N ASP A 849 2.65 0.84 -12.68
CA ASP A 849 1.55 -0.14 -12.69
C ASP A 849 0.39 0.30 -11.79
N HIS A 850 -0.85 0.16 -12.28
CA HIS A 850 -2.05 0.24 -11.47
C HIS A 850 -2.18 -0.98 -10.57
N SER A 851 -2.55 -0.76 -9.31
CA SER A 851 -2.78 -1.83 -8.35
C SER A 851 -3.88 -1.45 -7.36
N VAL A 852 -4.40 -2.49 -6.71
CA VAL A 852 -5.35 -2.42 -5.61
C VAL A 852 -5.04 -3.62 -4.70
N PRO A 853 -5.09 -3.47 -3.37
CA PRO A 853 -4.77 -4.57 -2.45
C PRO A 853 -5.80 -5.70 -2.51
N PHE A 854 -7.07 -5.40 -2.85
CA PHE A 854 -8.13 -6.40 -2.87
C PHE A 854 -8.91 -6.32 -4.18
N HIS A 855 -8.93 -7.44 -4.90
CA HIS A 855 -9.72 -7.62 -6.11
C HIS A 855 -11.11 -8.19 -5.79
N ARG A 856 -11.99 -8.20 -6.79
CA ARG A 856 -13.36 -8.74 -6.72
C ARG A 856 -13.46 -10.02 -7.54
N SER A 857 -14.55 -10.76 -7.36
CA SER A 857 -14.92 -11.84 -8.27
C SER A 857 -15.08 -11.29 -9.70
N GLN A 858 -14.59 -12.03 -10.71
CA GLN A 858 -14.73 -11.62 -12.10
C GLN A 858 -16.18 -11.60 -12.60
N ALA A 859 -17.07 -12.36 -11.94
CA ALA A 859 -18.51 -12.37 -12.24
C ALA A 859 -19.17 -11.00 -12.02
N VAL A 860 -18.65 -10.20 -11.09
CA VAL A 860 -19.14 -8.83 -10.83
C VAL A 860 -19.06 -7.97 -12.09
N ASN A 861 -18.03 -8.19 -12.91
CA ASN A 861 -17.75 -7.45 -14.14
C ASN A 861 -18.13 -8.23 -15.42
N GLY A 862 -18.96 -9.27 -15.30
CA GLY A 862 -19.54 -9.96 -16.47
C GLY A 862 -18.63 -10.96 -17.18
N TRP A 863 -17.47 -11.34 -16.61
CA TRP A 863 -16.62 -12.36 -17.22
C TRP A 863 -17.28 -13.73 -17.17
N HIS A 864 -17.19 -14.46 -18.28
CA HIS A 864 -17.80 -15.79 -18.47
C HIS A 864 -16.89 -16.69 -19.31
N TYR A 865 -17.14 -18.00 -19.25
CA TYR A 865 -16.42 -18.96 -20.09
C TYR A 865 -16.94 -18.89 -21.53
N ILE A 866 -16.03 -18.66 -22.49
CA ILE A 866 -16.40 -18.57 -23.92
C ILE A 866 -17.15 -19.81 -24.38
N GLY A 867 -18.22 -19.58 -25.14
CA GLY A 867 -19.08 -20.65 -25.68
C GLY A 867 -20.10 -21.17 -24.67
N THR A 868 -20.19 -20.54 -23.49
CA THR A 868 -21.19 -20.84 -22.45
C THR A 868 -21.80 -19.55 -21.94
N VAL A 869 -22.86 -19.68 -21.13
CA VAL A 869 -23.43 -18.57 -20.34
C VAL A 869 -22.91 -18.57 -18.90
N ASP A 870 -21.90 -19.41 -18.60
CA ASP A 870 -21.46 -19.67 -17.23
C ASP A 870 -20.47 -18.58 -16.78
N PHE A 871 -20.77 -17.88 -15.69
CA PHE A 871 -19.89 -16.86 -15.12
C PHE A 871 -18.51 -17.40 -14.69
N VAL A 872 -17.50 -16.54 -14.68
CA VAL A 872 -16.22 -16.80 -13.99
C VAL A 872 -16.30 -16.27 -12.56
N VAL A 873 -16.55 -17.16 -11.60
CA VAL A 873 -16.73 -16.78 -10.20
C VAL A 873 -15.40 -16.45 -9.50
N GLU A 874 -14.28 -16.97 -10.03
CA GLU A 874 -12.95 -16.82 -9.43
C GLU A 874 -12.43 -15.37 -9.41
N PHE A 875 -11.73 -15.02 -8.33
CA PHE A 875 -11.08 -13.72 -8.16
C PHE A 875 -9.84 -13.59 -9.04
N CYS A 876 -9.51 -12.36 -9.44
CA CYS A 876 -8.33 -12.09 -10.29
C CYS A 876 -7.04 -12.63 -9.68
N THR A 877 -6.84 -12.41 -8.38
CA THR A 877 -5.68 -12.85 -7.59
C THR A 877 -5.50 -14.37 -7.60
N THR A 878 -6.61 -15.11 -7.63
CA THR A 878 -6.62 -16.58 -7.76
C THR A 878 -6.29 -16.99 -9.20
N GLN A 879 -6.86 -16.29 -10.17
CA GLN A 879 -6.75 -16.63 -11.59
C GLN A 879 -5.36 -16.36 -12.15
N VAL A 880 -4.73 -15.23 -11.80
CA VAL A 880 -3.32 -14.94 -12.19
C VAL A 880 -2.32 -15.93 -11.59
N ALA A 881 -2.69 -16.62 -10.51
CA ALA A 881 -1.89 -17.69 -9.91
C ALA A 881 -2.18 -19.08 -10.52
N SER A 882 -3.24 -19.23 -11.30
CA SER A 882 -3.72 -20.50 -11.85
C SER A 882 -2.98 -20.90 -13.14
N SER A 883 -3.26 -22.10 -13.66
CA SER A 883 -2.83 -22.49 -15.01
C SER A 883 -3.92 -22.25 -16.07
N GLU A 884 -5.00 -21.57 -15.70
CA GLU A 884 -6.11 -21.25 -16.59
C GLU A 884 -5.72 -20.18 -17.61
N SER A 885 -6.58 -19.99 -18.60
CA SER A 885 -6.38 -19.00 -19.65
C SER A 885 -7.68 -18.24 -19.94
N PHE A 886 -7.53 -17.03 -20.48
CA PHE A 886 -8.64 -16.15 -20.84
C PHE A 886 -8.43 -15.57 -22.24
N TYR A 887 -9.50 -15.03 -22.82
CA TYR A 887 -9.43 -14.32 -24.09
C TYR A 887 -9.35 -12.83 -23.85
N SER A 888 -8.45 -12.16 -24.57
CA SER A 888 -8.34 -10.71 -24.51
C SER A 888 -9.35 -10.04 -25.44
N PRO A 889 -10.05 -8.99 -24.99
CA PRO A 889 -10.81 -8.10 -25.87
C PRO A 889 -9.94 -7.45 -26.97
N HIS A 890 -8.64 -7.24 -26.72
CA HIS A 890 -7.72 -6.59 -27.66
C HIS A 890 -7.26 -7.50 -28.81
N TYR A 891 -7.30 -8.81 -28.62
CA TYR A 891 -6.80 -9.78 -29.58
C TYR A 891 -7.87 -10.84 -29.86
N GLN A 892 -8.58 -10.68 -30.98
CA GLN A 892 -9.62 -11.62 -31.39
C GLN A 892 -9.09 -13.06 -31.45
N ASN A 893 -9.84 -13.98 -30.82
CA ASN A 893 -9.58 -15.43 -30.82
C ASN A 893 -8.19 -15.85 -30.32
N LYS A 894 -7.49 -15.00 -29.56
CA LYS A 894 -6.20 -15.34 -28.96
C LYS A 894 -6.36 -15.61 -27.46
N LEU A 895 -6.01 -16.83 -27.08
CA LEU A 895 -6.03 -17.28 -25.70
C LEU A 895 -4.71 -16.90 -25.01
N PHE A 896 -4.79 -16.30 -23.83
CA PHE A 896 -3.65 -15.91 -23.00
C PHE A 896 -3.70 -16.64 -21.66
N PRO A 897 -2.60 -17.26 -21.21
CA PRO A 897 -2.51 -17.76 -19.84
C PRO A 897 -2.68 -16.61 -18.85
N TYR A 898 -3.45 -16.82 -17.78
CA TYR A 898 -3.63 -15.80 -16.73
C TYR A 898 -2.28 -15.40 -16.10
N LYS A 899 -1.31 -16.32 -15.98
CA LYS A 899 0.07 -16.01 -15.52
C LYS A 899 0.82 -15.03 -16.43
N LEU A 900 0.41 -14.89 -17.69
CA LEU A 900 1.00 -14.01 -18.69
C LEU A 900 0.03 -12.90 -19.12
N TYR A 901 -0.95 -12.56 -18.26
CA TYR A 901 -2.00 -11.58 -18.59
C TYR A 901 -1.46 -10.24 -19.09
N ARG A 902 -0.28 -9.80 -18.63
CA ARG A 902 0.35 -8.55 -19.07
C ARG A 902 0.65 -8.51 -20.58
N THR A 903 0.73 -9.65 -21.24
CA THR A 903 0.92 -9.74 -22.70
C THR A 903 -0.39 -9.62 -23.49
N ALA A 904 -1.53 -9.58 -22.80
CA ALA A 904 -2.86 -9.64 -23.38
C ALA A 904 -3.40 -8.27 -23.84
N GLY A 905 -2.62 -7.19 -23.76
CA GLY A 905 -2.99 -5.87 -24.28
C GLY A 905 -2.59 -4.74 -23.34
N PRO A 906 -2.70 -3.47 -23.77
CA PRO A 906 -2.29 -2.31 -22.98
C PRO A 906 -3.03 -2.23 -21.63
N ASP A 907 -4.33 -2.50 -21.62
CA ASP A 907 -5.14 -2.46 -20.39
C ASP A 907 -4.71 -3.51 -19.36
N PHE A 908 -4.11 -4.61 -19.79
CA PHE A 908 -3.61 -5.66 -18.89
C PHE A 908 -2.14 -5.45 -18.51
N ALA A 909 -1.34 -4.90 -19.42
CA ALA A 909 0.09 -4.66 -19.23
C ALA A 909 0.36 -3.67 -18.08
N ASN A 910 -0.49 -2.65 -17.96
CA ASN A 910 -0.36 -1.57 -16.98
C ASN A 910 -0.95 -1.93 -15.60
N TRP A 911 -1.34 -3.17 -15.37
CA TRP A 911 -1.88 -3.62 -14.09
C TRP A 911 -0.94 -4.58 -13.36
N ARG A 912 -0.84 -4.43 -12.04
CA ARG A 912 -0.19 -5.35 -11.11
C ARG A 912 -1.23 -5.99 -10.22
N ILE A 913 -1.56 -7.24 -10.55
CA ILE A 913 -2.41 -8.14 -9.76
C ILE A 913 -1.50 -9.12 -9.03
N THR A 914 -1.53 -9.09 -7.70
CA THR A 914 -0.75 -10.02 -6.88
C THR A 914 -1.36 -11.42 -6.93
N PRO A 915 -0.59 -12.48 -7.21
CA PRO A 915 -1.07 -13.86 -7.26
C PRO A 915 -1.22 -14.50 -5.87
N ASP A 916 -1.83 -13.79 -4.92
CA ASP A 916 -1.91 -14.17 -3.49
C ASP A 916 -3.21 -14.91 -3.12
N GLY A 917 -4.15 -15.06 -4.06
CA GLY A 917 -5.45 -15.69 -3.80
C GLY A 917 -6.38 -14.88 -2.88
N SER A 918 -6.09 -13.61 -2.62
CA SER A 918 -6.95 -12.74 -1.78
C SER A 918 -8.39 -12.68 -2.31
N ASN A 919 -9.35 -13.03 -1.46
CA ASN A 919 -10.76 -13.19 -1.85
C ASN A 919 -11.72 -12.59 -0.80
N LEU A 920 -11.82 -11.25 -0.82
CA LEU A 920 -12.57 -10.48 0.18
C LEU A 920 -14.01 -11.00 0.37
N PRO A 921 -14.40 -11.44 1.59
CA PRO A 921 -15.74 -11.96 1.89
C PRO A 921 -16.88 -11.05 1.44
N TYR A 922 -16.69 -9.73 1.50
CA TYR A 922 -17.63 -8.74 0.99
C TYR A 922 -18.15 -9.05 -0.42
N TRP A 923 -17.26 -9.36 -1.36
CA TRP A 923 -17.64 -9.62 -2.75
C TRP A 923 -18.23 -11.02 -2.95
N LYS A 924 -17.94 -11.97 -2.06
CA LYS A 924 -18.60 -13.28 -2.04
C LYS A 924 -20.06 -13.13 -1.61
N TRP A 925 -20.30 -12.37 -0.54
CA TRP A 925 -21.64 -12.01 -0.09
C TRP A 925 -22.43 -11.27 -1.19
N PHE A 926 -21.83 -10.26 -1.83
CA PHE A 926 -22.48 -9.51 -2.92
C PHE A 926 -22.96 -10.44 -4.06
N VAL A 927 -22.09 -11.34 -4.52
CA VAL A 927 -22.45 -12.29 -5.59
C VAL A 927 -23.58 -13.23 -5.17
N CYS A 928 -23.57 -13.72 -3.93
CA CYS A 928 -24.65 -14.55 -3.38
C CYS A 928 -25.97 -13.77 -3.24
N GLN A 929 -25.90 -12.55 -2.69
CA GLN A 929 -27.08 -11.75 -2.36
C GLN A 929 -27.79 -11.23 -3.61
N PHE A 930 -27.03 -10.83 -4.63
CA PHE A 930 -27.55 -10.28 -5.87
C PHE A 930 -27.44 -11.25 -7.04
N GLN A 931 -27.39 -12.56 -6.78
CA GLN A 931 -27.19 -13.60 -7.79
C GLN A 931 -28.14 -13.41 -8.99
N LYS A 932 -29.45 -13.33 -8.73
CA LYS A 932 -30.45 -13.24 -9.80
C LYS A 932 -30.35 -11.92 -10.57
N GLN A 933 -30.13 -10.81 -9.88
CA GLN A 933 -29.96 -9.50 -10.50
C GLN A 933 -28.70 -9.45 -11.36
N LEU A 934 -27.60 -10.09 -10.95
CA LEU A 934 -26.38 -10.22 -11.75
C LEU A 934 -26.61 -11.07 -13.02
N GLU A 935 -27.34 -12.18 -12.89
CA GLU A 935 -27.71 -13.00 -14.05
C GLU A 935 -28.54 -12.21 -15.06
N ASP A 936 -29.54 -11.45 -14.58
CA ASP A 936 -30.42 -10.65 -15.42
C ASP A 936 -29.68 -9.43 -16.04
N HIS A 937 -28.74 -8.81 -15.31
CA HIS A 937 -27.98 -7.65 -15.78
C HIS A 937 -26.99 -7.98 -16.90
N HIS A 938 -26.31 -9.13 -16.81
CA HIS A 938 -25.30 -9.53 -17.79
C HIS A 938 -25.81 -10.54 -18.85
N ASP A 939 -27.05 -11.03 -18.71
CA ASP A 939 -27.61 -12.14 -19.53
C ASP A 939 -26.75 -13.42 -19.45
N LEU A 940 -26.33 -13.78 -18.23
CA LEU A 940 -25.45 -14.91 -17.90
C LEU A 940 -26.01 -15.71 -16.72
N LYS A 941 -25.41 -16.87 -16.39
CA LYS A 941 -25.92 -17.82 -15.38
C LYS A 941 -24.83 -18.34 -14.43
N PHE A 942 -25.18 -18.47 -13.15
CA PHE A 942 -24.35 -19.16 -12.16
C PHE A 942 -24.65 -20.65 -12.14
N GLN A 943 -24.11 -21.37 -13.12
CA GLN A 943 -24.30 -22.81 -13.30
C GLN A 943 -23.02 -23.44 -13.85
N GLY A 944 -22.98 -24.78 -13.88
CA GLY A 944 -21.89 -25.51 -14.55
C GLY A 944 -20.53 -25.14 -13.98
N ARG A 945 -19.66 -24.55 -14.80
CA ARG A 945 -18.33 -24.11 -14.33
C ARG A 945 -18.36 -22.81 -13.53
N GLY A 946 -19.44 -22.04 -13.66
CA GLY A 946 -19.69 -20.80 -12.96
C GLY A 946 -20.60 -20.94 -11.75
N GLU A 947 -20.78 -22.15 -11.22
CA GLU A 947 -21.61 -22.35 -10.02
C GLU A 947 -20.96 -21.66 -8.81
N ILE A 948 -21.76 -20.93 -8.03
CA ILE A 948 -21.29 -20.26 -6.82
C ILE A 948 -20.94 -21.33 -5.77
N PRO A 949 -19.71 -21.35 -5.22
CA PRO A 949 -19.33 -22.30 -4.19
C PRO A 949 -20.28 -22.26 -2.99
N SER A 950 -20.66 -23.42 -2.46
CA SER A 950 -21.61 -23.52 -1.34
C SER A 950 -21.15 -22.77 -0.09
N GLU A 951 -19.84 -22.70 0.12
CA GLU A 951 -19.20 -21.95 1.21
C GLU A 951 -19.50 -20.45 1.14
N TRP A 952 -19.70 -19.88 -0.04
CA TRP A 952 -19.98 -18.44 -0.15
C TRP A 952 -21.36 -18.08 0.39
N LYS A 953 -22.28 -19.04 0.44
CA LYS A 953 -23.64 -18.86 0.95
C LYS A 953 -23.68 -18.73 2.48
N THR A 954 -22.57 -18.96 3.18
CA THR A 954 -22.49 -18.83 4.63
C THR A 954 -22.14 -17.44 5.11
N TYR A 955 -21.64 -16.55 4.24
CA TYR A 955 -21.28 -15.18 4.63
C TYR A 955 -22.53 -14.32 4.79
N SER A 956 -22.71 -13.73 5.98
CA SER A 956 -23.76 -12.75 6.22
C SER A 956 -23.36 -11.34 5.76
N LYS A 957 -24.32 -10.40 5.77
CA LYS A 957 -24.03 -8.98 5.53
C LYS A 957 -23.08 -8.43 6.60
N GLU A 958 -23.23 -8.85 7.85
CA GLU A 958 -22.36 -8.45 8.95
C GLU A 958 -20.94 -8.97 8.74
N ASP A 959 -20.77 -10.20 8.27
CA ASP A 959 -19.46 -10.74 7.90
C ASP A 959 -18.83 -9.96 6.74
N ALA A 960 -19.64 -9.59 5.74
CA ALA A 960 -19.21 -8.75 4.62
C ALA A 960 -18.70 -7.39 5.10
N ILE A 961 -19.46 -6.68 5.93
CA ILE A 961 -19.06 -5.38 6.48
C ILE A 961 -17.83 -5.51 7.37
N LYS A 962 -17.78 -6.52 8.25
CA LYS A 962 -16.62 -6.77 9.13
C LYS A 962 -15.35 -7.04 8.31
N SER A 963 -15.45 -7.75 7.19
CA SER A 963 -14.31 -7.99 6.32
C SER A 963 -13.70 -6.71 5.74
N LEU A 964 -14.47 -5.62 5.63
CA LEU A 964 -13.94 -4.30 5.23
C LEU A 964 -13.13 -3.63 6.35
N ASP A 965 -13.45 -3.89 7.62
CA ASP A 965 -12.66 -3.42 8.75
C ASP A 965 -11.31 -4.16 8.82
N GLU A 966 -11.33 -5.48 8.64
CA GLU A 966 -10.13 -6.32 8.56
C GLU A 966 -9.26 -5.90 7.36
N MET A 967 -9.87 -5.63 6.20
CA MET A 967 -9.20 -5.09 5.01
C MET A 967 -8.41 -3.80 5.28
N TYR A 968 -8.99 -2.90 6.08
CA TYR A 968 -8.40 -1.62 6.44
C TYR A 968 -7.27 -1.74 7.47
N ASN A 969 -7.37 -2.71 8.37
CA ASN A 969 -6.40 -2.94 9.45
C ASN A 969 -5.20 -3.81 9.04
N LEU A 970 -5.30 -4.57 7.94
CA LEU A 970 -4.17 -5.20 7.24
C LEU A 970 -3.22 -4.15 6.63
#